data_AF-A0A1A9V9U4-F1
#
_entry.id   AF-A0A1A9V9U4-F1
#
_cell.length_a   1.000
_cell.length_b   1.000
_cell.length_c   1.000
_cell.angle_alpha   90.00
_cell.angle_beta   90.00
_cell.angle_gamma   90.00
#
_symmetry.space_group_name_H-M   'P 1'
#
loop_
_entity.id
_entity.type
_entity.pdbx_description
1 polymer ?
#
loop_
_entity_poly.entity_id
_entity_poly.type
_entity_poly.pdbx_seq_one_letter_code
_entity_poly.pdbx_strand_id
1 'polypeptide(L)'
;MLTSGVKKLLNVFGFAKEDDTGKHYETLKIDQGCIRGLKVQSIYGDWYYSFEGIPFAEPPVGSLRFKSPQPIGCWSGVKDCLQFKHKPLQKNENGEIEGSEDCLYLNVFSKNISTKEKLPVLVWIYGGGFGTGGCIRDYMYGPDYFMMEDVVLVTFNYRLSMIGFLSLCDPDVEVPGNAGLKDQVLALKWVKYNIAYFGGDPNNVTLFGQNAGGSSVHYMLCTDRARNLFHKAICQSGCMLHDWAISHDAIELTYLLACRKGYKGPRDNDKCILEVLQAVPAEKLIDIDDLDTVGRYKSYLYAFLPSIEPYENKDSIITRPIWDLIKSGWGNNIPLIVGGTSFEGLFMYPILKRLPEVVERLKTKRVKLLPNDFPVECTNMAKILTKLHFGDKQTIEDSVCPLLDVTRWRYAKAPTYQYCFDFDSPAFNHHRELLSGGDFTEGVAHGDDLSYLFYSYYSSKLDTYCQEYFIIRRKDDSYAQRCEPIKQDEDEFGENTEVVLTALGPVRGIKSISVYGHEYSSFEGIPYAEPPLGQLRFKSPVPVKAWTDIKDCRYSKSKAMQKNSQGAHSKTKLPVMVWIHGGGFSTGSCNKDYICGPDYFMMEDVVLVTFNYRLSMFGFLNLCDSSVSVPGNAGLKDQVLALKWIKNNISYFGGDDNCITLFGQDAGAVSVHFMLSTDRARNLFHKAICQSGSMLNDWAISYDAIEMSYLLACRKGYKGCRDDDKCILKFLQSVAAE
;
A
#
# COMPACT_ATOMS: atom_id res chain seq x y z
N MET A 1 20.97 -12.59 -18.50
CA MET A 1 22.45 -12.52 -18.76
C MET A 1 22.85 -11.58 -19.89
N LEU A 2 21.98 -11.20 -20.84
CA LEU A 2 22.36 -10.35 -21.99
C LEU A 2 22.35 -8.83 -21.72
N THR A 3 21.69 -8.35 -20.65
CA THR A 3 21.57 -6.91 -20.35
C THR A 3 22.72 -6.36 -19.49
N SER A 4 23.33 -7.16 -18.60
CA SER A 4 24.49 -6.71 -17.81
C SER A 4 25.77 -6.59 -18.65
N GLY A 5 25.89 -7.41 -19.71
CA GLY A 5 26.98 -7.34 -20.68
C GLY A 5 26.97 -6.05 -21.50
N VAL A 6 25.79 -5.53 -21.85
CA VAL A 6 25.65 -4.31 -22.66
C VAL A 6 25.99 -3.04 -21.87
N LYS A 7 25.57 -2.94 -20.59
CA LYS A 7 25.98 -1.81 -19.71
C LYS A 7 27.51 -1.80 -19.47
N LYS A 8 28.14 -2.97 -19.31
CA LYS A 8 29.61 -3.07 -19.21
C LYS A 8 30.31 -2.73 -20.52
N LEU A 9 29.75 -3.11 -21.68
CA LEU A 9 30.30 -2.76 -22.99
C LEU A 9 30.24 -1.25 -23.27
N LEU A 10 29.13 -0.59 -22.94
CA LEU A 10 28.94 0.84 -23.20
C LEU A 10 29.92 1.73 -22.39
N ASN A 11 30.31 1.29 -21.19
CA ASN A 11 31.37 1.94 -20.40
C ASN A 11 32.78 1.70 -20.96
N VAL A 12 33.02 0.59 -21.66
CA VAL A 12 34.34 0.26 -22.26
C VAL A 12 34.58 1.01 -23.57
N PHE A 13 33.52 1.43 -24.27
CA PHE A 13 33.62 2.12 -25.57
C PHE A 13 33.44 3.65 -25.52
N GLY A 14 33.38 4.27 -24.33
CA GLY A 14 33.45 5.73 -24.18
C GLY A 14 32.25 6.52 -24.73
N PHE A 15 31.07 5.90 -24.83
CA PHE A 15 29.85 6.55 -25.35
C PHE A 15 28.98 7.22 -24.27
N ALA A 16 29.35 7.12 -23.00
CA ALA A 16 28.85 8.04 -21.98
C ALA A 16 29.78 9.26 -21.96
N LYS A 17 29.26 10.44 -22.28
CA LYS A 17 29.92 11.68 -21.87
C LYS A 17 30.05 11.61 -20.35
N GLU A 18 31.29 11.58 -19.86
CA GLU A 18 31.58 12.00 -18.49
C GLU A 18 31.10 13.44 -18.38
N ASP A 19 29.91 13.64 -17.82
CA ASP A 19 29.60 14.92 -17.20
C ASP A 19 30.54 15.04 -16.00
N ASP A 20 31.45 15.99 -16.13
CA ASP A 20 32.33 16.51 -15.11
C ASP A 20 31.51 16.89 -13.86
N THR A 21 31.38 15.96 -12.91
CA THR A 21 30.76 16.21 -11.61
C THR A 21 31.63 15.59 -10.53
N GLY A 22 32.55 16.38 -9.98
CA GLY A 22 33.31 15.98 -8.82
C GLY A 22 32.38 15.41 -7.74
N LYS A 23 32.63 14.17 -7.31
CA LYS A 23 31.84 13.55 -6.22
C LYS A 23 31.81 14.51 -5.04
N HIS A 24 30.61 14.98 -4.69
CA HIS A 24 30.42 15.87 -3.56
C HIS A 24 30.40 15.02 -2.28
N TYR A 25 31.52 15.04 -1.56
CA TYR A 25 31.66 14.33 -0.29
C TYR A 25 31.15 15.18 0.85
N GLU A 26 30.43 14.55 1.77
CA GLU A 26 29.92 15.20 2.99
C GLU A 26 30.45 14.45 4.21
N THR A 27 31.04 15.17 5.16
CA THR A 27 31.60 14.55 6.38
C THR A 27 30.76 14.93 7.58
N LEU A 28 30.24 13.92 8.28
CA LEU A 28 29.39 14.06 9.45
C LEU A 28 30.08 13.47 10.68
N LYS A 29 29.98 14.15 11.82
CA LYS A 29 30.45 13.64 13.11
C LYS A 29 29.25 13.11 13.90
N ILE A 30 29.27 11.81 14.20
CA ILE A 30 28.32 11.15 15.10
C ILE A 30 29.04 10.75 16.40
N ASP A 31 28.31 10.23 17.38
CA ASP A 31 28.85 9.88 18.70
C ASP A 31 30.02 8.89 18.63
N GLN A 32 29.95 7.93 17.70
CA GLN A 32 30.97 6.88 17.55
C GLN A 32 32.21 7.36 16.76
N GLY A 33 32.11 8.44 15.98
CA GLY A 33 33.22 8.96 15.18
C GLY A 33 32.78 9.73 13.94
N CYS A 34 33.74 10.10 13.09
CA CYS A 34 33.45 10.78 11.83
C CYS A 34 33.15 9.77 10.71
N ILE A 35 32.16 10.08 9.87
CA ILE A 35 31.78 9.34 8.67
C ILE A 35 31.77 10.25 7.45
N ARG A 36 32.02 9.70 6.26
CA ARG A 36 31.96 10.43 4.99
C ARG A 36 30.98 9.75 4.04
N GLY A 37 29.97 10.50 3.61
CA GLY A 37 28.96 10.10 2.62
C GLY A 37 29.10 10.85 1.30
N LEU A 38 28.10 10.68 0.44
CA LEU A 38 28.00 11.34 -0.87
C LEU A 38 26.74 12.18 -0.95
N LYS A 39 26.80 13.30 -1.67
CA LYS A 39 25.62 13.99 -2.19
C LYS A 39 25.38 13.51 -3.62
N VAL A 40 24.22 12.91 -3.87
CA VAL A 40 23.84 12.25 -5.12
C VAL A 40 22.46 12.72 -5.58
N GLN A 41 22.16 12.49 -6.85
CA GLN A 41 20.87 12.85 -7.44
C GLN A 41 20.00 11.59 -7.62
N SER A 42 18.71 11.69 -7.29
CA SER A 42 17.71 10.64 -7.49
C SER A 42 17.36 10.49 -8.97
N ILE A 43 16.71 9.38 -9.33
CA ILE A 43 16.23 9.13 -10.70
C ILE A 43 15.31 10.24 -11.26
N TYR A 44 14.64 11.01 -10.40
CA TYR A 44 13.75 12.12 -10.77
C TYR A 44 14.38 13.51 -10.60
N GLY A 45 15.63 13.61 -10.13
CA GLY A 45 16.39 14.86 -10.12
C GLY A 45 16.60 15.47 -8.74
N ASP A 46 16.01 14.91 -7.67
CA ASP A 46 16.19 15.38 -6.30
C ASP A 46 17.59 15.09 -5.78
N TRP A 47 18.22 16.09 -5.18
CA TRP A 47 19.50 15.89 -4.50
C TRP A 47 19.30 15.38 -3.08
N TYR A 48 20.03 14.34 -2.71
CA TYR A 48 20.04 13.79 -1.35
C TYR A 48 21.43 13.36 -0.90
N TYR A 49 21.63 13.30 0.41
CA TYR A 49 22.82 12.75 1.04
C TYR A 49 22.65 11.25 1.26
N SER A 50 23.66 10.48 0.88
CA SER A 50 23.75 9.03 1.03
C SER A 50 24.93 8.67 1.93
N PHE A 51 24.64 8.02 3.06
CA PHE A 51 25.64 7.42 3.94
C PHE A 51 25.38 5.93 4.01
N GLU A 52 26.20 5.14 3.31
CA GLU A 52 25.99 3.70 3.14
C GLU A 52 27.08 2.92 3.89
N GLY A 53 26.70 1.84 4.58
CA GLY A 53 27.69 0.99 5.24
C GLY A 53 28.20 1.52 6.59
N ILE A 54 27.34 2.19 7.36
CA ILE A 54 27.64 2.64 8.72
C ILE A 54 27.55 1.44 9.67
N PRO A 55 28.62 1.05 10.40
CA PRO A 55 28.53 -0.03 11.37
C PRO A 55 27.67 0.38 12.56
N PHE A 56 26.74 -0.46 12.99
CA PHE A 56 25.96 -0.25 14.22
C PHE A 56 26.28 -1.29 15.31
N ALA A 57 26.99 -2.35 14.96
CA ALA A 57 27.41 -3.41 15.85
C ALA A 57 28.85 -3.84 15.56
N GLU A 58 29.50 -4.47 16.54
CA GLU A 58 30.73 -5.23 16.34
C GLU A 58 30.48 -6.39 15.35
N PRO A 59 31.44 -6.72 14.47
CA PRO A 59 31.31 -7.84 13.56
C PRO A 59 31.03 -9.15 14.31
N PRO A 60 29.93 -9.87 14.01
CA PRO A 60 29.52 -11.07 14.75
C PRO A 60 30.30 -12.32 14.31
N VAL A 61 31.63 -12.22 14.30
CA VAL A 61 32.55 -13.26 13.85
C VAL A 61 33.23 -13.97 15.03
N GLY A 62 33.80 -15.15 14.79
CA GLY A 62 34.51 -15.91 15.81
C GLY A 62 33.62 -16.23 17.01
N SER A 63 34.04 -15.85 18.22
CA SER A 63 33.28 -16.10 19.45
C SER A 63 31.97 -15.32 19.55
N LEU A 64 31.77 -14.29 18.73
CA LEU A 64 30.51 -13.52 18.65
C LEU A 64 29.50 -14.15 17.69
N ARG A 65 29.90 -15.16 16.90
CA ARG A 65 28.98 -15.89 16.02
C ARG A 65 27.84 -16.50 16.84
N PHE A 66 26.61 -16.37 16.34
CA PHE A 66 25.33 -16.78 16.95
C PHE A 66 24.89 -16.00 18.20
N LYS A 67 25.79 -15.23 18.84
CA LYS A 67 25.48 -14.49 20.06
C LYS A 67 24.72 -13.19 19.78
N SER A 68 24.12 -12.61 20.81
CA SER A 68 23.54 -11.26 20.75
C SER A 68 24.55 -10.22 20.26
N PRO A 69 24.12 -9.26 19.42
CA PRO A 69 25.04 -8.25 18.88
C PRO A 69 25.55 -7.31 19.97
N GLN A 70 26.79 -6.87 19.82
CA GLN A 70 27.38 -5.84 20.68
C GLN A 70 27.39 -4.51 19.94
N PRO A 71 27.02 -3.38 20.58
CA PRO A 71 27.13 -2.05 19.97
C PRO A 71 28.56 -1.79 19.50
N ILE A 72 28.72 -1.17 18.32
CA ILE A 72 30.04 -0.78 17.82
C ILE A 72 30.73 0.21 18.78
N GLY A 73 32.02 0.02 19.02
CA GLY A 73 32.86 0.98 19.75
C GLY A 73 33.11 2.29 18.97
N CYS A 74 33.70 3.27 19.66
CA CYS A 74 34.16 4.50 19.00
C CYS A 74 35.37 4.22 18.09
N TRP A 75 35.50 4.95 16.99
CA TRP A 75 36.65 4.88 16.08
C TRP A 75 37.34 6.24 15.91
N SER A 76 38.64 6.18 15.64
CA SER A 76 39.44 7.34 15.24
C SER A 76 39.41 7.54 13.72
N GLY A 77 39.57 8.79 13.28
CA GLY A 77 39.59 9.15 11.86
C GLY A 77 38.20 9.18 11.24
N VAL A 78 38.16 9.13 9.90
CA VAL A 78 36.92 9.20 9.11
C VAL A 78 36.66 7.84 8.47
N LYS A 79 35.49 7.25 8.70
CA LYS A 79 35.04 6.04 7.98
C LYS A 79 34.34 6.42 6.69
N ASP A 80 34.72 5.76 5.60
CA ASP A 80 34.05 5.92 4.31
C ASP A 80 32.75 5.12 4.27
N CYS A 81 31.65 5.85 4.16
CA CYS A 81 30.28 5.36 4.02
C CYS A 81 29.72 5.71 2.64
N LEU A 82 30.51 5.40 1.61
CA LEU A 82 30.27 5.81 0.21
C LEU A 82 29.55 4.75 -0.63
N GLN A 83 29.44 3.54 -0.10
CA GLN A 83 28.87 2.38 -0.79
C GLN A 83 28.37 1.36 0.24
N PHE A 84 27.38 0.57 -0.16
CA PHE A 84 26.91 -0.57 0.61
C PHE A 84 28.06 -1.49 1.04
N LYS A 85 27.92 -2.00 2.27
CA LYS A 85 28.74 -3.09 2.80
C LYS A 85 28.12 -4.44 2.42
N HIS A 86 28.78 -5.50 2.84
CA HIS A 86 28.35 -6.85 2.53
C HIS A 86 26.94 -7.13 3.06
N LYS A 87 26.10 -7.76 2.23
CA LYS A 87 24.84 -8.36 2.68
C LYS A 87 25.13 -9.53 3.65
N PRO A 88 24.16 -9.92 4.50
CA PRO A 88 24.34 -11.08 5.37
C PRO A 88 24.63 -12.34 4.57
N LEU A 89 25.43 -13.23 5.14
CA LEU A 89 25.76 -14.51 4.52
C LEU A 89 24.49 -15.35 4.28
N GLN A 90 24.28 -15.79 3.04
CA GLN A 90 23.07 -16.46 2.59
C GLN A 90 23.29 -17.25 1.28
N LYS A 91 22.25 -17.95 0.83
CA LYS A 91 22.18 -18.58 -0.49
C LYS A 91 21.26 -17.76 -1.40
N ASN A 92 21.72 -17.36 -2.59
CA ASN A 92 20.92 -16.61 -3.55
C ASN A 92 19.89 -17.51 -4.27
N GLU A 93 19.07 -16.92 -5.14
CA GLU A 93 18.02 -17.62 -5.89
C GLU A 93 18.55 -18.72 -6.83
N ASN A 94 19.81 -18.60 -7.28
CA ASN A 94 20.50 -19.61 -8.11
C ASN A 94 21.12 -20.73 -7.27
N GLY A 95 21.06 -20.63 -5.94
CA GLY A 95 21.70 -21.58 -5.04
C GLY A 95 23.16 -21.29 -4.73
N GLU A 96 23.69 -20.13 -5.11
CA GLU A 96 25.07 -19.74 -4.86
C GLU A 96 25.21 -19.05 -3.49
N ILE A 97 26.31 -19.28 -2.80
CA ILE A 97 26.58 -18.69 -1.49
C ILE A 97 27.17 -17.29 -1.67
N GLU A 98 26.60 -16.31 -0.98
CA GLU A 98 27.01 -14.91 -1.06
C GLU A 98 26.87 -14.19 0.28
N GLY A 99 27.49 -13.01 0.40
CA GLY A 99 27.44 -12.19 1.62
C GLY A 99 28.63 -12.42 2.55
N SER A 100 28.52 -11.92 3.78
CA SER A 100 29.55 -11.99 4.82
C SER A 100 28.92 -12.10 6.22
N GLU A 101 29.64 -12.66 7.18
CA GLU A 101 29.27 -12.55 8.60
C GLU A 101 29.41 -11.12 9.12
N ASP A 102 30.42 -10.38 8.65
CA ASP A 102 30.55 -8.95 8.89
C ASP A 102 29.55 -8.18 8.00
N CYS A 103 28.30 -8.13 8.47
CA CYS A 103 27.17 -7.59 7.73
C CYS A 103 26.30 -6.59 8.52
N LEU A 104 26.58 -6.34 9.80
CA LEU A 104 25.75 -5.49 10.68
C LEU A 104 25.99 -3.98 10.45
N TYR A 105 25.56 -3.55 9.26
CA TYR A 105 25.65 -2.19 8.76
C TYR A 105 24.27 -1.63 8.44
N LEU A 106 24.16 -0.30 8.53
CA LEU A 106 22.99 0.46 8.12
C LEU A 106 23.36 1.58 7.17
N ASN A 107 22.34 2.14 6.53
CA ASN A 107 22.45 3.22 5.57
C ASN A 107 21.42 4.29 5.91
N VAL A 108 21.79 5.55 5.69
CA VAL A 108 20.93 6.72 5.94
C VAL A 108 20.88 7.58 4.69
N PHE A 109 19.66 7.88 4.25
CA PHE A 109 19.37 8.74 3.11
C PHE A 109 18.53 9.93 3.58
N SER A 110 18.95 11.14 3.27
CA SER A 110 18.28 12.36 3.72
C SER A 110 18.47 13.49 2.70
N LYS A 111 17.43 14.26 2.40
CA LYS A 111 17.56 15.47 1.58
C LYS A 111 18.39 16.55 2.27
N ASN A 112 18.33 16.62 3.60
CA ASN A 112 18.99 17.67 4.35
C ASN A 112 19.44 17.20 5.74
N ILE A 113 20.74 17.32 6.00
CA ILE A 113 21.39 16.93 7.26
C ILE A 113 21.58 18.10 8.24
N SER A 114 21.21 19.31 7.84
CA SER A 114 21.48 20.57 8.55
C SER A 114 20.22 21.40 8.85
N THR A 115 19.03 20.80 8.74
CA THR A 115 17.76 21.48 9.01
C THR A 115 17.62 21.88 10.48
N LYS A 116 16.99 23.04 10.72
CA LYS A 116 16.52 23.44 12.05
C LYS A 116 15.34 22.58 12.49
N GLU A 117 14.44 22.24 11.57
CA GLU A 117 13.31 21.35 11.78
C GLU A 117 13.69 19.91 11.50
N LYS A 118 13.36 19.00 12.41
CA LYS A 118 13.72 17.58 12.28
C LYS A 118 12.69 16.84 11.44
N LEU A 119 13.17 16.04 10.49
CA LEU A 119 12.35 15.32 9.52
C LEU A 119 11.82 13.99 10.10
N PRO A 120 10.62 13.53 9.68
CA PRO A 120 10.15 12.18 10.00
C PRO A 120 11.16 11.10 9.55
N VAL A 121 11.35 10.08 10.38
CA VAL A 121 12.30 8.99 10.10
C VAL A 121 11.53 7.73 9.72
N LEU A 122 11.86 7.16 8.57
CA LEU A 122 11.34 5.89 8.10
C LEU A 122 12.43 4.82 8.23
N VAL A 123 12.19 3.75 8.98
CA VAL A 123 13.15 2.67 9.20
C VAL A 123 12.63 1.39 8.56
N TRP A 124 13.35 0.90 7.56
CA TRP A 124 12.99 -0.26 6.75
C TRP A 124 13.61 -1.56 7.28
N ILE A 125 12.77 -2.59 7.48
CA ILE A 125 13.20 -3.98 7.67
C ILE A 125 12.82 -4.78 6.42
N TYR A 126 13.81 -5.31 5.70
CA TYR A 126 13.56 -6.12 4.50
C TYR A 126 13.00 -7.52 4.83
N GLY A 127 12.43 -8.16 3.80
CA GLY A 127 11.82 -9.49 3.86
C GLY A 127 12.79 -10.66 3.64
N GLY A 128 12.36 -11.69 2.90
CA GLY A 128 13.20 -12.85 2.56
C GLY A 128 13.11 -14.03 3.55
N GLY A 129 11.98 -14.15 4.25
CA GLY A 129 11.66 -15.29 5.10
C GLY A 129 12.66 -15.58 6.22
N PHE A 130 13.47 -14.59 6.61
CA PHE A 130 14.61 -14.72 7.54
C PHE A 130 15.80 -15.56 7.02
N GLY A 131 15.74 -16.08 5.79
CA GLY A 131 16.81 -16.88 5.17
C GLY A 131 17.65 -16.11 4.16
N THR A 132 17.07 -15.14 3.46
CA THR A 132 17.72 -14.32 2.42
C THR A 132 17.35 -12.84 2.58
N GLY A 133 18.04 -11.94 1.88
CA GLY A 133 17.77 -10.50 1.86
C GLY A 133 19.01 -9.62 2.07
N GLY A 134 18.80 -8.32 2.09
CA GLY A 134 19.86 -7.33 2.29
C GLY A 134 19.46 -5.97 1.74
N CYS A 135 20.05 -4.89 2.27
CA CYS A 135 19.56 -3.53 2.01
C CYS A 135 20.13 -2.83 0.77
N ILE A 136 20.70 -3.54 -0.21
CA ILE A 136 21.46 -2.95 -1.35
C ILE A 136 20.58 -2.02 -2.22
N ARG A 137 20.98 -0.74 -2.36
CA ARG A 137 20.29 0.31 -3.18
C ARG A 137 20.11 -0.12 -4.61
N ASP A 138 21.21 -0.46 -5.28
CA ASP A 138 21.22 -0.68 -6.74
C ASP A 138 20.56 -2.01 -7.14
N TYR A 139 20.05 -2.78 -6.17
CA TYR A 139 19.39 -4.05 -6.40
C TYR A 139 17.89 -4.03 -6.08
N MET A 140 17.50 -3.74 -4.83
CA MET A 140 16.09 -3.84 -4.42
C MET A 140 15.53 -2.63 -3.67
N TYR A 141 16.34 -1.96 -2.84
CA TYR A 141 15.82 -0.97 -1.88
C TYR A 141 16.40 0.41 -2.13
N GLY A 142 16.34 0.87 -3.38
CA GLY A 142 16.82 2.19 -3.76
C GLY A 142 15.95 3.31 -3.19
N PRO A 143 16.56 4.34 -2.58
CA PRO A 143 15.85 5.36 -1.83
C PRO A 143 15.15 6.38 -2.74
N ASP A 144 15.39 6.34 -4.05
CA ASP A 144 15.03 7.38 -5.01
C ASP A 144 13.59 7.87 -4.90
N TYR A 145 12.63 6.96 -4.71
CA TYR A 145 11.22 7.32 -4.56
C TYR A 145 10.91 7.96 -3.21
N PHE A 146 11.60 7.57 -2.14
CA PHE A 146 11.49 8.24 -0.83
C PHE A 146 12.18 9.60 -0.83
N MET A 147 13.24 9.77 -1.62
CA MET A 147 13.97 11.04 -1.74
C MET A 147 13.25 12.07 -2.60
N MET A 148 12.01 11.80 -3.04
CA MET A 148 11.08 12.82 -3.52
C MET A 148 10.41 13.57 -2.36
N GLU A 149 10.42 13.02 -1.14
CA GLU A 149 9.76 13.58 0.04
C GLU A 149 10.76 14.07 1.11
N ASP A 150 10.29 14.89 2.04
CA ASP A 150 11.09 15.42 3.15
C ASP A 150 11.13 14.43 4.34
N VAL A 151 11.83 13.33 4.13
CA VAL A 151 12.00 12.26 5.12
C VAL A 151 13.46 11.83 5.25
N VAL A 152 13.79 11.20 6.37
CA VAL A 152 15.03 10.42 6.51
C VAL A 152 14.70 8.95 6.38
N LEU A 153 15.27 8.27 5.39
CA LEU A 153 15.13 6.83 5.22
C LEU A 153 16.36 6.11 5.81
N VAL A 154 16.11 5.13 6.66
CA VAL A 154 17.13 4.22 7.19
C VAL A 154 16.85 2.81 6.71
N THR A 155 17.85 2.17 6.12
CA THR A 155 17.83 0.75 5.78
C THR A 155 18.98 0.05 6.50
N PHE A 156 18.82 -1.21 6.90
CA PHE A 156 19.89 -1.92 7.61
C PHE A 156 19.85 -3.42 7.39
N ASN A 157 20.99 -4.06 7.64
CA ASN A 157 21.15 -5.50 7.62
C ASN A 157 20.96 -6.13 9.01
N TYR A 158 20.38 -7.32 9.04
CA TYR A 158 20.31 -8.19 10.21
C TYR A 158 20.71 -9.62 9.83
N ARG A 159 21.23 -10.39 10.78
CA ARG A 159 21.67 -11.77 10.52
C ARG A 159 20.51 -12.67 10.11
N LEU A 160 20.79 -13.59 9.18
CA LEU A 160 19.81 -14.49 8.56
C LEU A 160 20.12 -15.95 8.91
N SER A 161 19.15 -16.83 8.66
CA SER A 161 19.25 -18.29 8.79
C SER A 161 19.87 -18.71 10.14
N MET A 162 20.64 -19.79 10.18
CA MET A 162 21.30 -20.28 11.40
C MET A 162 22.23 -19.24 12.04
N ILE A 163 22.82 -18.32 11.26
CA ILE A 163 23.70 -17.28 11.81
C ILE A 163 22.91 -16.30 12.72
N GLY A 164 21.64 -16.05 12.40
CA GLY A 164 20.75 -15.15 13.15
C GLY A 164 19.77 -15.85 14.10
N PHE A 165 19.47 -17.13 13.90
CA PHE A 165 18.30 -17.77 14.54
C PHE A 165 18.60 -19.14 15.18
N LEU A 166 19.86 -19.51 15.33
CA LEU A 166 20.28 -20.69 16.08
C LEU A 166 19.98 -20.53 17.59
N SER A 167 19.53 -21.60 18.24
CA SER A 167 19.11 -21.60 19.65
C SER A 167 19.63 -22.84 20.40
N LEU A 168 20.14 -22.63 21.60
CA LEU A 168 20.67 -23.63 22.54
C LEU A 168 20.02 -23.45 23.91
N CYS A 169 19.86 -24.54 24.67
CA CYS A 169 19.19 -24.59 25.97
C CYS A 169 20.07 -24.10 27.13
N ASP A 170 21.38 -24.26 27.04
CA ASP A 170 22.31 -23.92 28.11
C ASP A 170 22.48 -22.38 28.25
N PRO A 171 22.17 -21.78 29.40
CA PRO A 171 22.40 -20.36 29.66
C PRO A 171 23.88 -19.95 29.58
N ASP A 172 24.81 -20.85 29.91
CA ASP A 172 26.25 -20.55 29.99
C ASP A 172 26.89 -20.32 28.61
N VAL A 173 26.25 -20.81 27.53
CA VAL A 173 26.74 -20.59 26.16
C VAL A 173 26.24 -19.28 25.55
N GLU A 174 25.22 -18.65 26.15
CA GLU A 174 24.63 -17.36 25.74
C GLU A 174 24.11 -17.32 24.29
N VAL A 175 23.52 -18.42 23.81
CA VAL A 175 22.88 -18.52 22.48
C VAL A 175 21.41 -18.93 22.62
N PRO A 176 20.55 -18.07 23.20
CA PRO A 176 19.14 -18.42 23.41
C PRO A 176 18.33 -18.43 22.10
N GLY A 177 18.83 -17.82 21.02
CA GLY A 177 18.07 -17.59 19.79
C GLY A 177 17.86 -16.12 19.49
N ASN A 178 17.22 -15.87 18.33
CA ASN A 178 16.75 -14.56 17.88
C ASN A 178 17.84 -13.48 17.75
N ALA A 179 19.11 -13.86 17.52
CA ALA A 179 20.19 -12.91 17.31
C ALA A 179 19.89 -11.91 16.18
N GLY A 180 19.23 -12.35 15.10
CA GLY A 180 18.76 -11.47 14.01
C GLY A 180 17.71 -10.44 14.46
N LEU A 181 16.76 -10.79 15.35
CA LEU A 181 15.83 -9.80 15.92
C LEU A 181 16.55 -8.86 16.90
N LYS A 182 17.56 -9.36 17.62
CA LYS A 182 18.40 -8.54 18.51
C LYS A 182 19.24 -7.54 17.72
N ASP A 183 19.68 -7.89 16.51
CA ASP A 183 20.33 -6.98 15.56
C ASP A 183 19.39 -5.82 15.19
N GLN A 184 18.14 -6.13 14.88
CA GLN A 184 17.12 -5.12 14.56
C GLN A 184 16.86 -4.18 15.75
N VAL A 185 16.76 -4.70 16.99
CA VAL A 185 16.65 -3.85 18.19
C VAL A 185 17.86 -2.94 18.34
N LEU A 186 19.07 -3.45 18.09
CA LEU A 186 20.28 -2.65 18.19
C LEU A 186 20.35 -1.57 17.11
N ALA A 187 19.92 -1.87 15.88
CA ALA A 187 19.79 -0.87 14.81
C ALA A 187 18.77 0.22 15.19
N LEU A 188 17.62 -0.14 15.77
CA LEU A 188 16.62 0.83 16.25
C LEU A 188 17.16 1.71 17.38
N LYS A 189 17.96 1.15 18.29
CA LYS A 189 18.68 1.93 19.31
C LYS A 189 19.67 2.89 18.64
N TRP A 190 20.42 2.43 17.65
CA TRP A 190 21.33 3.30 16.89
C TRP A 190 20.57 4.46 16.25
N VAL A 191 19.41 4.21 15.61
CA VAL A 191 18.56 5.26 15.04
C VAL A 191 18.14 6.26 16.13
N LYS A 192 17.63 5.78 17.27
CA LYS A 192 17.20 6.65 18.38
C LYS A 192 18.31 7.61 18.85
N TYR A 193 19.55 7.15 18.90
CA TYR A 193 20.68 7.95 19.39
C TYR A 193 21.35 8.82 18.32
N ASN A 194 21.35 8.42 17.04
CA ASN A 194 22.18 9.06 16.02
C ASN A 194 21.40 9.80 14.93
N ILE A 195 20.12 9.51 14.72
CA ILE A 195 19.41 10.01 13.52
C ILE A 195 19.27 11.54 13.48
N ALA A 196 19.35 12.19 14.65
CA ALA A 196 19.35 13.64 14.76
C ALA A 196 20.52 14.31 14.02
N TYR A 197 21.67 13.64 13.90
CA TYR A 197 22.82 14.13 13.13
C TYR A 197 22.56 14.14 11.62
N PHE A 198 21.59 13.36 11.14
CA PHE A 198 21.22 13.25 9.73
C PHE A 198 19.99 14.09 9.37
N GLY A 199 19.56 14.98 10.26
CA GLY A 199 18.36 15.80 10.11
C GLY A 199 17.06 15.15 10.56
N GLY A 200 17.08 13.89 11.02
CA GLY A 200 15.87 13.16 11.42
C GLY A 200 15.41 13.44 12.86
N ASP A 201 14.12 13.26 13.12
CA ASP A 201 13.52 13.37 14.45
C ASP A 201 13.50 12.00 15.15
N PRO A 202 14.31 11.77 16.21
CA PRO A 202 14.30 10.53 16.97
C PRO A 202 12.98 10.30 17.75
N ASN A 203 12.07 11.28 17.80
CA ASN A 203 10.75 11.19 18.43
C ASN A 203 9.61 11.04 17.41
N ASN A 204 9.92 10.96 16.12
CA ASN A 204 8.95 10.75 15.05
C ASN A 204 9.47 9.69 14.06
N VAL A 205 9.54 8.46 14.55
CA VAL A 205 10.09 7.30 13.82
C VAL A 205 8.96 6.33 13.45
N THR A 206 8.83 6.04 12.15
CA THR A 206 7.98 4.98 11.61
C THR A 206 8.83 3.75 11.29
N LEU A 207 8.51 2.62 11.91
CA LEU A 207 9.11 1.33 11.59
C LEU A 207 8.24 0.58 10.58
N PHE A 208 8.80 0.18 9.45
CA PHE A 208 8.05 -0.55 8.43
C PHE A 208 8.85 -1.70 7.83
N GLY A 209 8.14 -2.74 7.36
CA GLY A 209 8.78 -3.91 6.77
C GLY A 209 7.79 -4.79 6.02
N GLN A 210 8.32 -5.58 5.10
CA GLN A 210 7.55 -6.49 4.24
C GLN A 210 7.94 -7.96 4.45
N ASN A 211 6.99 -8.89 4.33
CA ASN A 211 7.21 -10.34 4.56
C ASN A 211 7.80 -10.59 5.96
N ALA A 212 8.96 -11.26 6.07
CA ALA A 212 9.70 -11.44 7.32
C ALA A 212 10.05 -10.11 8.00
N GLY A 213 10.21 -9.03 7.24
CA GLY A 213 10.34 -7.67 7.75
C GLY A 213 9.05 -7.19 8.40
N GLY A 214 7.88 -7.47 7.82
CA GLY A 214 6.57 -7.17 8.43
C GLY A 214 6.34 -7.97 9.71
N SER A 215 6.71 -9.26 9.72
CA SER A 215 6.73 -10.09 10.93
C SER A 215 7.71 -9.55 11.97
N SER A 216 8.87 -9.05 11.55
CA SER A 216 9.86 -8.40 12.41
C SER A 216 9.31 -7.13 13.07
N VAL A 217 8.64 -6.24 12.31
CA VAL A 217 7.94 -5.08 12.86
C VAL A 217 6.92 -5.52 13.92
N HIS A 218 6.17 -6.60 13.65
CA HIS A 218 5.23 -7.14 14.62
C HIS A 218 5.93 -7.63 15.89
N TYR A 219 7.07 -8.34 15.80
CA TYR A 219 7.87 -8.71 16.97
C TYR A 219 8.33 -7.48 17.77
N MET A 220 8.74 -6.40 17.09
CA MET A 220 9.15 -5.16 17.73
C MET A 220 8.00 -4.48 18.48
N LEU A 221 6.76 -4.56 17.97
CA LEU A 221 5.57 -4.06 18.65
C LEU A 221 5.25 -4.82 19.95
N CYS A 222 5.70 -6.07 20.07
CA CYS A 222 5.38 -6.91 21.22
C CYS A 222 6.50 -7.03 22.25
N THR A 223 7.76 -6.85 21.85
CA THR A 223 8.90 -6.93 22.78
C THR A 223 9.16 -5.61 23.51
N ASP A 224 9.32 -5.67 24.83
CA ASP A 224 9.69 -4.50 25.63
C ASP A 224 11.08 -3.95 25.28
N ARG A 225 11.94 -4.75 24.62
CA ARG A 225 13.28 -4.32 24.21
C ARG A 225 13.26 -3.23 23.14
N ALA A 226 12.15 -3.11 22.40
CA ALA A 226 11.95 -2.12 21.36
C ALA A 226 11.02 -0.97 21.78
N ARG A 227 10.54 -0.99 23.03
CA ARG A 227 9.62 0.02 23.57
C ARG A 227 10.19 1.43 23.43
N ASN A 228 9.38 2.33 22.87
CA ASN A 228 9.71 3.74 22.65
C ASN A 228 10.92 3.99 21.72
N LEU A 229 11.37 3.00 20.96
CA LEU A 229 12.36 3.20 19.90
C LEU A 229 11.72 3.73 18.61
N PHE A 230 10.41 3.53 18.44
CA PHE A 230 9.61 4.03 17.34
C PHE A 230 8.19 4.38 17.79
N HIS A 231 7.47 5.09 16.92
CA HIS A 231 6.24 5.81 17.26
C HIS A 231 5.07 5.44 16.34
N LYS A 232 5.36 4.89 15.16
CA LYS A 232 4.39 4.40 14.17
C LYS A 232 4.91 3.10 13.56
N ALA A 233 4.02 2.23 13.11
CA ALA A 233 4.41 0.97 12.50
C ALA A 233 3.64 0.67 11.21
N ILE A 234 4.26 -0.06 10.29
CA ILE A 234 3.61 -0.61 9.09
C ILE A 234 4.06 -2.06 8.88
N CYS A 235 3.11 -2.99 8.92
CA CYS A 235 3.33 -4.41 8.65
C CYS A 235 2.78 -4.76 7.26
N GLN A 236 3.67 -4.97 6.29
CA GLN A 236 3.30 -5.29 4.90
C GLN A 236 3.44 -6.80 4.65
N SER A 237 2.37 -7.47 4.29
CA SER A 237 2.35 -8.89 3.91
C SER A 237 3.06 -9.83 4.91
N GLY A 238 2.99 -9.52 6.21
CA GLY A 238 3.76 -10.23 7.23
C GLY A 238 3.36 -9.88 8.66
N CYS A 239 3.28 -10.90 9.51
CA CYS A 239 2.97 -10.75 10.93
C CYS A 239 3.46 -12.01 11.69
N MET A 240 3.76 -11.90 13.00
CA MET A 240 4.29 -13.02 13.79
C MET A 240 3.34 -14.22 13.95
N LEU A 241 2.06 -14.09 13.59
CA LEU A 241 1.06 -15.16 13.68
C LEU A 241 1.13 -16.13 12.51
N HIS A 242 1.90 -15.83 11.47
CA HIS A 242 2.10 -16.77 10.38
C HIS A 242 2.93 -17.97 10.84
N ASP A 243 2.52 -19.18 10.48
CA ASP A 243 3.25 -20.42 10.80
C ASP A 243 4.69 -20.43 10.28
N TRP A 244 4.97 -19.70 9.19
CA TRP A 244 6.31 -19.56 8.63
C TRP A 244 7.18 -18.53 9.37
N ALA A 245 6.62 -17.73 10.27
CA ALA A 245 7.31 -16.64 10.95
C ALA A 245 7.87 -17.03 12.33
N ILE A 246 7.63 -18.26 12.80
CA ILE A 246 8.12 -18.79 14.08
C ILE A 246 8.47 -20.28 13.96
N SER A 247 9.56 -20.70 14.61
CA SER A 247 9.97 -22.09 14.74
C SER A 247 9.74 -22.59 16.18
N HIS A 248 9.20 -23.80 16.28
CA HIS A 248 9.06 -24.55 17.53
C HIS A 248 10.13 -25.64 17.71
N ASP A 249 11.01 -25.79 16.71
CA ASP A 249 12.01 -26.86 16.64
C ASP A 249 13.45 -26.32 16.58
N ALA A 250 13.67 -25.04 16.88
CA ALA A 250 14.96 -24.38 16.69
C ALA A 250 16.13 -25.13 17.35
N ILE A 251 15.94 -25.66 18.56
CA ILE A 251 16.97 -26.39 19.28
C ILE A 251 17.26 -27.76 18.62
N GLU A 252 16.22 -28.45 18.17
CA GLU A 252 16.38 -29.74 17.46
C GLU A 252 17.10 -29.54 16.12
N LEU A 253 16.70 -28.52 15.35
CA LEU A 253 17.34 -28.17 14.08
C LEU A 253 18.80 -27.74 14.27
N THR A 254 19.10 -27.08 15.40
CA THR A 254 20.48 -26.74 15.79
C THR A 254 21.33 -27.99 16.03
N TYR A 255 20.82 -28.96 16.79
CA TYR A 255 21.49 -30.24 17.00
C TYR A 255 21.70 -31.00 15.67
N LEU A 256 20.67 -31.06 14.83
CA LEU A 256 20.74 -31.71 13.52
C LEU A 256 21.74 -31.05 12.56
N LEU A 257 21.89 -29.72 12.64
CA LEU A 257 22.95 -29.00 11.93
C LEU A 257 24.33 -29.39 12.47
N ALA A 258 24.52 -29.42 13.79
CA ALA A 258 25.78 -29.82 14.40
C ALA A 258 26.21 -31.22 13.97
N CYS A 259 25.27 -32.18 13.98
CA CYS A 259 25.51 -33.53 13.49
C CYS A 259 25.96 -33.57 12.03
N ARG A 260 25.33 -32.78 11.15
CA ARG A 260 25.75 -32.64 9.73
C ARG A 260 27.14 -32.06 9.57
N LYS A 261 27.57 -31.22 10.52
CA LYS A 261 28.91 -30.62 10.52
C LYS A 261 29.91 -31.40 11.36
N GLY A 262 29.58 -32.65 11.75
CA GLY A 262 30.51 -33.62 12.31
C GLY A 262 30.42 -33.83 13.82
N TYR A 263 29.47 -33.20 14.51
CA TYR A 263 29.20 -33.48 15.92
C TYR A 263 28.67 -34.92 16.10
N LYS A 264 29.19 -35.64 17.10
CA LYS A 264 28.81 -37.03 17.42
C LYS A 264 28.47 -37.23 18.91
N GLY A 265 28.41 -36.15 19.67
CA GLY A 265 28.12 -36.19 21.11
C GLY A 265 26.62 -36.21 21.39
N PRO A 266 26.24 -36.21 22.67
CA PRO A 266 24.84 -36.20 23.08
C PRO A 266 24.17 -34.84 22.77
N ARG A 267 22.85 -34.85 22.60
CA ARG A 267 22.05 -33.65 22.30
C ARG A 267 22.26 -32.56 23.34
N ASP A 268 22.30 -32.91 24.62
CA ASP A 268 22.28 -31.97 25.75
C ASP A 268 23.63 -31.27 26.03
N ASN A 269 24.67 -31.53 25.23
CA ASN A 269 25.96 -30.87 25.37
C ASN A 269 26.08 -29.66 24.42
N ASP A 270 25.35 -28.60 24.76
CA ASP A 270 25.27 -27.36 23.99
C ASP A 270 26.63 -26.66 23.84
N LYS A 271 27.51 -26.78 24.83
CA LYS A 271 28.87 -26.25 24.77
C LYS A 271 29.68 -26.87 23.62
N CYS A 272 29.73 -28.19 23.53
CA CYS A 272 30.45 -28.86 22.44
C CYS A 272 29.76 -28.67 21.08
N ILE A 273 28.42 -28.59 21.06
CA ILE A 273 27.67 -28.24 19.85
C ILE A 273 28.09 -26.87 19.33
N LEU A 274 28.13 -25.86 20.21
CA LEU A 274 28.54 -24.50 19.85
C LEU A 274 29.99 -24.45 19.37
N GLU A 275 30.91 -25.12 20.07
CA GLU A 275 32.33 -25.21 19.69
C GLU A 275 32.50 -25.78 18.28
N VAL A 276 31.79 -26.86 17.93
CA VAL A 276 31.82 -27.43 16.58
C VAL A 276 31.30 -26.42 15.56
N LEU A 277 30.14 -25.81 15.80
CA LEU A 277 29.52 -24.90 14.84
C LEU A 277 30.29 -23.58 14.66
N GLN A 278 30.96 -23.08 15.70
CA GLN A 278 31.84 -21.91 15.60
C GLN A 278 33.14 -22.22 14.84
N ALA A 279 33.63 -23.48 14.88
CA ALA A 279 34.82 -23.90 14.16
C ALA A 279 34.59 -24.10 12.65
N VAL A 280 33.34 -24.32 12.21
CA VAL A 280 33.02 -24.52 10.79
C VAL A 280 33.14 -23.20 10.02
N PRO A 281 33.80 -23.16 8.85
CA PRO A 281 33.79 -21.98 7.99
C PRO A 281 32.36 -21.55 7.64
N ALA A 282 32.08 -20.25 7.68
CA ALA A 282 30.71 -19.76 7.61
C ALA A 282 29.99 -20.17 6.33
N GLU A 283 30.69 -20.17 5.19
CA GLU A 283 30.17 -20.58 3.89
C GLU A 283 29.75 -22.05 3.89
N LYS A 284 30.40 -22.90 4.70
CA LYS A 284 30.03 -24.32 4.84
C LYS A 284 28.84 -24.54 5.77
N LEU A 285 28.41 -23.52 6.53
CA LEU A 285 27.21 -23.60 7.36
C LEU A 285 25.92 -23.42 6.55
N ILE A 286 25.96 -22.63 5.46
CA ILE A 286 24.78 -22.26 4.66
C ILE A 286 24.19 -23.42 3.84
N ASP A 287 24.95 -24.50 3.63
CA ASP A 287 24.43 -25.71 2.97
C ASP A 287 23.53 -26.52 3.92
N ILE A 288 22.22 -26.23 3.87
CA ILE A 288 21.16 -26.76 4.74
C ILE A 288 19.86 -27.11 3.99
N ASP A 289 19.91 -27.34 2.67
CA ASP A 289 18.71 -27.59 1.85
C ASP A 289 17.84 -28.75 2.37
N ASP A 290 18.48 -29.74 3.01
CA ASP A 290 17.82 -30.88 3.60
C ASP A 290 17.12 -30.54 4.93
N LEU A 291 17.71 -29.67 5.77
CA LEU A 291 17.05 -29.12 6.95
C LEU A 291 15.89 -28.20 6.58
N ASP A 292 16.05 -27.36 5.55
CA ASP A 292 14.94 -26.55 5.03
C ASP A 292 13.80 -27.45 4.53
N THR A 293 14.15 -28.58 3.91
CA THR A 293 13.16 -29.59 3.53
C THR A 293 12.45 -30.18 4.74
N VAL A 294 13.18 -30.55 5.80
CA VAL A 294 12.58 -31.00 7.09
C VAL A 294 11.65 -29.92 7.66
N GLY A 295 12.06 -28.64 7.64
CA GLY A 295 11.25 -27.51 8.05
C GLY A 295 9.96 -27.38 7.25
N ARG A 296 10.04 -27.48 5.91
CA ARG A 296 8.85 -27.46 5.02
C ARG A 296 7.86 -28.58 5.31
N TYR A 297 8.32 -29.77 5.72
CA TYR A 297 7.41 -30.85 6.16
C TYR A 297 6.64 -30.51 7.45
N LYS A 298 7.16 -29.56 8.24
CA LYS A 298 6.57 -28.99 9.45
C LYS A 298 5.89 -27.62 9.23
N SER A 299 5.71 -27.23 7.95
CA SER A 299 5.10 -25.96 7.52
C SER A 299 5.96 -24.71 7.74
N TYR A 300 7.27 -24.85 7.96
CA TYR A 300 8.20 -23.72 7.98
C TYR A 300 8.69 -23.37 6.56
N LEU A 301 8.91 -22.09 6.28
CA LEU A 301 9.50 -21.66 5.01
C LEU A 301 11.01 -21.99 4.96
N TYR A 302 11.71 -21.80 6.09
CA TYR A 302 13.12 -22.11 6.32
C TYR A 302 13.31 -22.85 7.65
N ALA A 303 14.42 -23.56 7.82
CA ALA A 303 14.72 -24.29 9.05
C ALA A 303 14.95 -23.37 10.25
N PHE A 304 15.68 -22.27 10.05
CA PHE A 304 16.09 -21.36 11.12
C PHE A 304 15.28 -20.05 11.02
N LEU A 305 14.39 -19.86 11.99
CA LEU A 305 13.41 -18.77 12.08
C LEU A 305 13.39 -18.23 13.51
N PRO A 306 12.74 -17.08 13.79
CA PRO A 306 12.45 -16.66 15.16
C PRO A 306 11.87 -17.80 15.99
N SER A 307 12.25 -17.91 17.26
CA SER A 307 11.79 -18.98 18.16
C SER A 307 11.61 -18.48 19.59
N ILE A 308 10.86 -19.23 20.40
CA ILE A 308 10.75 -18.94 21.83
C ILE A 308 12.10 -19.27 22.48
N GLU A 309 12.71 -18.28 23.11
CA GLU A 309 14.01 -18.42 23.79
C GLU A 309 13.85 -19.38 24.99
N PRO A 310 14.74 -20.39 25.13
CA PRO A 310 14.61 -21.43 26.15
C PRO A 310 14.88 -20.93 27.57
N TYR A 311 15.52 -19.77 27.70
CA TYR A 311 15.77 -19.08 28.95
C TYR A 311 15.72 -17.57 28.72
N GLU A 312 15.41 -16.81 29.77
CA GLU A 312 15.37 -15.35 29.71
C GLU A 312 16.73 -14.73 30.02
N ASN A 313 17.10 -13.69 29.28
CA ASN A 313 18.28 -12.88 29.54
C ASN A 313 17.98 -11.37 29.33
N LYS A 314 19.01 -10.53 29.43
CA LYS A 314 18.89 -9.06 29.31
C LYS A 314 18.49 -8.55 27.93
N ASP A 315 18.50 -9.37 26.89
CA ASP A 315 18.18 -8.99 25.52
C ASP A 315 17.14 -9.89 24.86
N SER A 316 16.50 -10.78 25.62
CA SER A 316 15.47 -11.67 25.11
C SER A 316 14.30 -10.90 24.50
N ILE A 317 13.88 -11.41 23.34
CA ILE A 317 12.83 -10.85 22.49
C ILE A 317 11.54 -11.66 22.64
N ILE A 318 11.63 -12.99 22.49
CA ILE A 318 10.49 -13.91 22.50
C ILE A 318 10.65 -14.87 23.69
N THR A 319 10.08 -14.52 24.84
CA THR A 319 10.24 -15.30 26.09
C THR A 319 9.05 -16.17 26.45
N ARG A 320 7.96 -16.05 25.70
CA ARG A 320 6.68 -16.72 25.99
C ARG A 320 5.91 -16.97 24.69
N PRO A 321 4.83 -17.77 24.72
CA PRO A 321 3.98 -17.96 23.55
C PRO A 321 3.50 -16.65 22.93
N ILE A 322 3.46 -16.59 21.60
CA ILE A 322 3.14 -15.38 20.81
C ILE A 322 1.81 -14.72 21.22
N TRP A 323 0.81 -15.54 21.57
CA TRP A 323 -0.49 -15.07 22.03
C TRP A 323 -0.43 -14.22 23.31
N ASP A 324 0.54 -14.48 24.19
CA ASP A 324 0.74 -13.71 25.42
C ASP A 324 1.59 -12.45 25.19
N LEU A 325 2.47 -12.49 24.20
CA LEU A 325 3.21 -11.31 23.73
C LEU A 325 2.26 -10.27 23.12
N ILE A 326 1.34 -10.69 22.25
CA ILE A 326 0.37 -9.80 21.59
C ILE A 326 -0.56 -9.11 22.60
N LYS A 327 -1.10 -9.87 23.57
CA LYS A 327 -1.98 -9.34 24.63
C LYS A 327 -1.35 -8.16 25.40
N SER A 328 -0.06 -8.27 25.67
CA SER A 328 0.68 -7.32 26.54
C SER A 328 1.63 -6.41 25.77
N GLY A 329 1.64 -6.50 24.44
CA GLY A 329 2.54 -5.76 23.58
C GLY A 329 2.42 -4.25 23.76
N TRP A 330 3.55 -3.58 23.99
CA TRP A 330 3.57 -2.13 24.17
C TRP A 330 3.08 -1.38 22.92
N GLY A 331 3.31 -1.96 21.74
CA GLY A 331 2.91 -1.45 20.45
C GLY A 331 1.41 -1.40 20.22
N ASN A 332 0.60 -1.95 21.13
CA ASN A 332 -0.86 -1.75 21.14
C ASN A 332 -1.23 -0.28 21.39
N ASN A 333 -0.30 0.55 21.89
CA ASN A 333 -0.51 1.97 22.18
C ASN A 333 -0.04 2.93 21.08
N ILE A 334 0.47 2.44 19.95
CA ILE A 334 0.92 3.28 18.85
C ILE A 334 0.20 2.97 17.53
N PRO A 335 0.06 3.93 16.61
CA PRO A 335 -0.59 3.72 15.32
C PRO A 335 0.08 2.60 14.50
N LEU A 336 -0.75 1.76 13.86
CA LEU A 336 -0.30 0.71 12.95
C LEU A 336 -1.04 0.79 11.61
N ILE A 337 -0.32 0.61 10.51
CA ILE A 337 -0.89 0.20 9.23
C ILE A 337 -0.56 -1.28 9.01
N VAL A 338 -1.54 -2.09 8.62
CA VAL A 338 -1.34 -3.51 8.28
C VAL A 338 -2.02 -3.82 6.95
N GLY A 339 -1.42 -4.67 6.13
CA GLY A 339 -2.03 -5.02 4.86
C GLY A 339 -1.19 -5.99 4.06
N GLY A 340 -1.61 -6.24 2.83
CA GLY A 340 -0.94 -7.12 1.89
C GLY A 340 -1.45 -6.88 0.49
N THR A 341 -1.09 -7.74 -0.44
CA THR A 341 -1.53 -7.69 -1.83
C THR A 341 -2.80 -8.51 -2.06
N SER A 342 -3.50 -8.27 -3.18
CA SER A 342 -4.73 -9.00 -3.50
C SER A 342 -4.48 -10.47 -3.88
N PHE A 343 -3.27 -10.84 -4.30
CA PHE A 343 -2.93 -12.21 -4.69
C PHE A 343 -1.58 -12.71 -4.10
N GLU A 344 -1.43 -12.60 -2.78
CA GLU A 344 -0.24 -13.03 -2.02
C GLU A 344 0.25 -14.46 -2.36
N GLY A 345 -0.68 -15.39 -2.56
CA GLY A 345 -0.40 -16.81 -2.73
C GLY A 345 0.38 -17.14 -4.01
N LEU A 346 0.46 -16.21 -4.96
CA LEU A 346 1.30 -16.37 -6.14
C LEU A 346 2.78 -16.56 -5.78
N PHE A 347 3.20 -16.12 -4.59
CA PHE A 347 4.51 -16.43 -4.00
C PHE A 347 4.84 -17.92 -4.00
N MET A 348 3.85 -18.80 -3.81
CA MET A 348 4.07 -20.24 -3.75
C MET A 348 4.17 -20.89 -5.12
N TYR A 349 3.87 -20.18 -6.20
CA TYR A 349 3.84 -20.72 -7.55
C TYR A 349 5.14 -21.42 -8.00
N PRO A 350 6.36 -20.83 -7.87
CA PRO A 350 7.60 -21.53 -8.23
C PRO A 350 7.75 -22.88 -7.54
N ILE A 351 7.37 -22.96 -6.26
CA ILE A 351 7.48 -24.18 -5.44
C ILE A 351 6.47 -25.21 -5.92
N LEU A 352 5.21 -24.81 -6.10
CA LEU A 352 4.14 -25.71 -6.54
C LEU A 352 4.36 -26.22 -7.98
N LYS A 353 4.96 -25.39 -8.84
CA LYS A 353 5.37 -25.79 -10.21
C LYS A 353 6.48 -26.85 -10.18
N ARG A 354 7.43 -26.75 -9.26
CA ARG A 354 8.53 -27.73 -9.10
C ARG A 354 8.09 -29.01 -8.38
N LEU A 355 7.15 -28.90 -7.44
CA LEU A 355 6.68 -29.99 -6.57
C LEU A 355 5.14 -30.13 -6.64
N PRO A 356 4.58 -30.58 -7.79
CA PRO A 356 3.13 -30.66 -7.99
C PRO A 356 2.44 -31.60 -6.99
N GLU A 357 3.17 -32.59 -6.44
CA GLU A 357 2.68 -33.50 -5.42
C GLU A 357 2.29 -32.81 -4.10
N VAL A 358 2.78 -31.60 -3.85
CA VAL A 358 2.39 -30.80 -2.68
C VAL A 358 0.89 -30.46 -2.76
N VAL A 359 0.39 -30.09 -3.94
CA VAL A 359 -1.02 -29.78 -4.16
C VAL A 359 -1.89 -31.03 -3.92
N GLU A 360 -1.50 -32.17 -4.49
CA GLU A 360 -2.21 -33.43 -4.29
C GLU A 360 -2.19 -33.89 -2.82
N ARG A 361 -1.08 -33.63 -2.11
CA ARG A 361 -1.00 -33.90 -0.68
C ARG A 361 -1.90 -32.98 0.14
N LEU A 362 -2.03 -31.70 -0.20
CA LEU A 362 -2.95 -30.79 0.48
C LEU A 362 -4.41 -31.20 0.27
N LYS A 363 -4.77 -31.67 -0.94
CA LYS A 363 -6.10 -32.23 -1.24
C LYS A 363 -6.40 -33.50 -0.43
N THR A 364 -5.42 -34.40 -0.29
CA THR A 364 -5.59 -35.70 0.37
C THR A 364 -5.40 -35.65 1.89
N LYS A 365 -4.51 -34.80 2.40
CA LYS A 365 -4.22 -34.62 3.83
C LYS A 365 -4.69 -33.26 4.34
N ARG A 366 -6.00 -33.03 4.29
CA ARG A 366 -6.69 -31.77 4.60
C ARG A 366 -6.35 -31.15 5.96
N VAL A 367 -5.96 -31.96 6.95
CA VAL A 367 -5.52 -31.48 8.27
C VAL A 367 -4.26 -30.59 8.17
N LYS A 368 -3.45 -30.76 7.12
CA LYS A 368 -2.27 -29.91 6.86
C LYS A 368 -2.61 -28.49 6.40
N LEU A 369 -3.89 -28.18 6.16
CA LEU A 369 -4.37 -26.80 5.93
C LEU A 369 -4.70 -26.07 7.25
N LEU A 370 -4.74 -26.79 8.38
CA LEU A 370 -4.95 -26.18 9.68
C LEU A 370 -3.63 -25.57 10.18
N PRO A 371 -3.69 -24.40 10.85
CA PRO A 371 -2.54 -23.86 11.57
C PRO A 371 -1.93 -24.89 12.53
N ASN A 372 -0.62 -24.83 12.73
CA ASN A 372 0.11 -25.83 13.54
C ASN A 372 -0.34 -25.87 15.02
N ASP A 373 -0.96 -24.81 15.53
CA ASP A 373 -1.50 -24.70 16.89
C ASP A 373 -2.94 -25.22 17.03
N PHE A 374 -3.59 -25.65 15.94
CA PHE A 374 -4.91 -26.27 16.00
C PHE A 374 -4.85 -27.77 16.30
N PRO A 375 -5.73 -28.29 17.19
CA PRO A 375 -5.85 -29.72 17.42
C PRO A 375 -6.18 -30.50 16.14
N VAL A 376 -5.52 -31.65 15.95
CA VAL A 376 -5.68 -32.53 14.78
C VAL A 376 -7.12 -33.04 14.63
N GLU A 377 -7.87 -33.06 15.74
CA GLU A 377 -9.26 -33.51 15.84
C GLU A 377 -10.26 -32.52 15.21
N CYS A 378 -9.84 -31.28 14.89
CA CYS A 378 -10.66 -30.25 14.26
C CYS A 378 -10.95 -30.50 12.76
N THR A 379 -11.26 -31.73 12.39
CA THR A 379 -11.51 -32.20 11.01
C THR A 379 -12.62 -31.45 10.28
N ASN A 380 -13.59 -30.85 10.99
CA ASN A 380 -14.64 -30.03 10.40
C ASN A 380 -14.10 -28.69 9.84
N MET A 381 -13.15 -28.05 10.51
CA MET A 381 -12.49 -26.83 9.99
C MET A 381 -11.64 -27.13 8.77
N ALA A 382 -10.91 -28.25 8.78
CA ALA A 382 -10.16 -28.71 7.62
C ALA A 382 -11.07 -28.94 6.40
N LYS A 383 -12.29 -29.48 6.60
CA LYS A 383 -13.29 -29.62 5.52
C LYS A 383 -13.79 -28.27 5.00
N ILE A 384 -14.03 -27.30 5.88
CA ILE A 384 -14.46 -25.94 5.51
C ILE A 384 -13.37 -25.25 4.67
N LEU A 385 -12.13 -25.25 5.15
CA LEU A 385 -10.98 -24.70 4.42
C LEU A 385 -10.79 -25.41 3.09
N THR A 386 -10.92 -26.74 3.05
CA THR A 386 -10.84 -27.49 1.79
C THR A 386 -11.93 -27.06 0.81
N LYS A 387 -13.16 -26.85 1.27
CA LYS A 387 -14.27 -26.40 0.42
C LYS A 387 -14.09 -24.93 -0.03
N LEU A 388 -13.57 -24.06 0.83
CA LEU A 388 -13.30 -22.66 0.51
C LEU A 388 -12.16 -22.53 -0.52
N HIS A 389 -11.07 -23.27 -0.31
CA HIS A 389 -9.87 -23.16 -1.15
C HIS A 389 -9.87 -24.08 -2.39
N PHE A 390 -10.66 -25.16 -2.39
CA PHE A 390 -10.66 -26.14 -3.49
C PHE A 390 -12.04 -26.45 -4.08
N GLY A 391 -13.14 -26.02 -3.45
CA GLY A 391 -14.53 -26.00 -3.99
C GLY A 391 -14.98 -27.14 -4.90
N ASP A 392 -15.94 -26.84 -5.79
CA ASP A 392 -16.21 -27.57 -7.06
C ASP A 392 -15.52 -26.86 -8.26
N LYS A 393 -14.79 -25.77 -8.00
CA LYS A 393 -14.13 -24.94 -9.01
C LYS A 393 -12.67 -25.39 -9.16
N GLN A 394 -12.22 -25.55 -10.41
CA GLN A 394 -10.95 -26.19 -10.76
C GLN A 394 -9.69 -25.30 -10.66
N THR A 395 -9.78 -24.01 -10.33
CA THR A 395 -8.61 -23.12 -10.32
C THR A 395 -8.28 -22.53 -8.95
N ILE A 396 -6.98 -22.36 -8.70
CA ILE A 396 -6.33 -21.92 -7.45
C ILE A 396 -6.55 -20.42 -7.17
N GLU A 397 -7.06 -19.67 -8.15
CA GLU A 397 -7.08 -18.21 -8.22
C GLU A 397 -8.02 -17.53 -7.18
N ASP A 398 -9.09 -18.20 -6.72
CA ASP A 398 -10.09 -17.61 -5.82
C ASP A 398 -9.73 -17.72 -4.30
N SER A 399 -8.55 -18.27 -3.96
CA SER A 399 -8.35 -18.94 -2.66
C SER A 399 -7.21 -18.38 -1.80
N VAL A 400 -6.96 -17.08 -1.81
CA VAL A 400 -5.93 -16.45 -0.97
C VAL A 400 -6.55 -15.34 -0.14
N CYS A 401 -6.96 -15.66 1.08
CA CYS A 401 -7.32 -14.64 2.07
C CYS A 401 -6.03 -14.23 2.81
N PRO A 402 -5.63 -12.95 2.80
CA PRO A 402 -4.58 -12.50 3.70
C PRO A 402 -5.09 -12.72 5.14
N LEU A 403 -4.39 -13.55 5.90
CA LEU A 403 -4.65 -13.71 7.33
C LEU A 403 -4.20 -12.42 8.02
N LEU A 404 -5.08 -11.42 7.98
CA LEU A 404 -4.89 -10.14 8.63
C LEU A 404 -4.85 -10.36 10.15
N ASP A 405 -4.07 -9.56 10.86
CA ASP A 405 -3.96 -9.65 12.32
C ASP A 405 -5.27 -9.20 13.01
N VAL A 406 -6.27 -10.10 13.02
CA VAL A 406 -7.55 -9.93 13.72
C VAL A 406 -7.34 -9.83 15.23
N THR A 407 -6.17 -10.24 15.74
CA THR A 407 -5.88 -10.32 17.17
C THR A 407 -5.56 -8.95 17.75
N ARG A 408 -4.88 -8.10 16.99
CA ARG A 408 -4.65 -6.71 17.36
C ARG A 408 -5.95 -5.92 17.52
N TRP A 409 -7.01 -6.25 16.79
CA TRP A 409 -8.33 -5.60 16.91
C TRP A 409 -8.92 -5.76 18.31
N ARG A 410 -8.51 -6.79 19.05
CA ARG A 410 -8.97 -7.05 20.43
C ARG A 410 -8.20 -6.27 21.48
N TYR A 411 -6.91 -5.95 21.25
CA TYR A 411 -6.01 -5.43 22.29
C TYR A 411 -5.47 -4.02 21.99
N ALA A 412 -5.61 -3.52 20.76
CA ALA A 412 -5.14 -2.19 20.38
C ALA A 412 -5.90 -1.08 21.12
N LYS A 413 -5.14 -0.07 21.55
CA LYS A 413 -5.65 1.17 22.13
C LYS A 413 -5.44 2.36 21.18
N ALA A 414 -4.51 2.25 20.25
CA ALA A 414 -4.26 3.22 19.19
C ALA A 414 -4.88 2.79 17.86
N PRO A 415 -5.07 3.73 16.90
CA PRO A 415 -5.64 3.43 15.59
C PRO A 415 -4.87 2.33 14.85
N THR A 416 -5.61 1.42 14.22
CA THR A 416 -5.07 0.44 13.27
C THR A 416 -5.77 0.64 11.94
N TYR A 417 -4.97 0.90 10.90
CA TYR A 417 -5.43 1.09 9.53
C TYR A 417 -5.12 -0.15 8.73
N GLN A 418 -5.95 -0.44 7.74
CA GLN A 418 -5.76 -1.57 6.86
C GLN A 418 -5.64 -1.13 5.41
N TYR A 419 -4.74 -1.77 4.65
CA TYR A 419 -4.69 -1.63 3.20
C TYR A 419 -4.74 -2.98 2.49
N CYS A 420 -5.22 -2.96 1.24
CA CYS A 420 -5.06 -4.03 0.26
C CYS A 420 -4.44 -3.39 -0.97
N PHE A 421 -3.25 -3.82 -1.35
CA PHE A 421 -2.58 -3.35 -2.56
C PHE A 421 -3.04 -4.21 -3.74
N ASP A 422 -3.81 -3.60 -4.63
CA ASP A 422 -4.48 -4.27 -5.76
C ASP A 422 -4.22 -3.53 -7.08
N PHE A 423 -3.09 -2.83 -7.16
CA PHE A 423 -2.68 -2.21 -8.42
C PHE A 423 -1.92 -3.23 -9.27
N ASP A 424 -2.56 -3.61 -10.38
CA ASP A 424 -2.03 -4.57 -11.34
C ASP A 424 -1.48 -3.84 -12.56
N SER A 425 -0.15 -3.65 -12.60
CA SER A 425 0.55 -3.17 -13.79
C SER A 425 1.00 -4.36 -14.64
N PRO A 426 0.79 -4.31 -15.96
CA PRO A 426 1.32 -5.35 -16.87
C PRO A 426 2.86 -5.34 -16.94
N ALA A 427 3.52 -4.26 -16.55
CA ALA A 427 4.95 -4.06 -16.76
C ALA A 427 5.76 -3.70 -15.50
N PHE A 428 5.12 -3.37 -14.37
CA PHE A 428 5.78 -2.83 -13.18
C PHE A 428 5.53 -3.62 -11.89
N ASN A 429 4.75 -4.70 -11.98
CA ASN A 429 4.63 -5.73 -10.95
C ASN A 429 5.84 -6.69 -11.03
N HIS A 430 7.01 -6.19 -10.61
CA HIS A 430 8.28 -6.92 -10.77
C HIS A 430 8.30 -8.26 -10.02
N HIS A 431 7.65 -8.37 -8.86
CA HIS A 431 7.68 -9.61 -8.07
C HIS A 431 6.81 -10.68 -8.70
N ARG A 432 5.65 -10.32 -9.28
CA ARG A 432 4.89 -11.27 -10.12
C ARG A 432 5.78 -11.87 -11.19
N GLU A 433 6.46 -11.03 -11.97
CA GLU A 433 7.31 -11.49 -13.07
C GLU A 433 8.45 -12.41 -12.58
N LEU A 434 9.10 -12.05 -11.46
CA LEU A 434 10.16 -12.86 -10.84
C LEU A 434 9.65 -14.22 -10.36
N LEU A 435 8.45 -14.28 -9.81
CA LEU A 435 7.85 -15.49 -9.26
C LEU A 435 7.21 -16.38 -10.34
N SER A 436 6.58 -15.79 -11.35
CA SER A 436 5.87 -16.53 -12.39
C SER A 436 6.73 -16.86 -13.61
N GLY A 437 7.82 -16.12 -13.85
CA GLY A 437 8.59 -16.23 -15.09
C GLY A 437 7.75 -15.91 -16.33
N GLY A 438 6.74 -15.04 -16.19
CA GLY A 438 5.83 -14.64 -17.26
C GLY A 438 4.61 -15.56 -17.44
N ASP A 439 4.47 -16.63 -16.64
CA ASP A 439 3.31 -17.53 -16.73
C ASP A 439 1.98 -16.85 -16.34
N PHE A 440 2.07 -15.74 -15.58
CA PHE A 440 0.92 -14.91 -15.20
C PHE A 440 1.15 -13.47 -15.65
N THR A 441 0.17 -12.92 -16.38
CA THR A 441 0.16 -11.54 -16.87
C THR A 441 -0.74 -10.61 -16.05
N GLU A 442 -1.51 -11.17 -15.12
CA GLU A 442 -2.48 -10.47 -14.27
C GLU A 442 -2.33 -10.94 -12.82
N GLY A 443 -2.82 -10.13 -11.88
CA GLY A 443 -2.77 -10.35 -10.44
C GLY A 443 -1.60 -9.65 -9.75
N VAL A 444 -1.78 -9.38 -8.45
CA VAL A 444 -0.82 -8.63 -7.63
C VAL A 444 -0.18 -9.55 -6.60
N ALA A 445 1.04 -9.98 -6.90
CA ALA A 445 1.78 -10.97 -6.16
C ALA A 445 2.36 -10.40 -4.86
N HIS A 446 2.78 -11.30 -3.97
CA HIS A 446 3.53 -10.96 -2.78
C HIS A 446 4.75 -10.08 -3.11
N GLY A 447 4.81 -8.89 -2.51
CA GLY A 447 5.91 -7.93 -2.69
C GLY A 447 5.77 -7.01 -3.90
N ASP A 448 4.73 -7.11 -4.72
CA ASP A 448 4.54 -6.18 -5.85
C ASP A 448 4.37 -4.72 -5.40
N ASP A 449 3.87 -4.48 -4.18
CA ASP A 449 3.81 -3.14 -3.59
C ASP A 449 5.21 -2.51 -3.42
N LEU A 450 6.27 -3.31 -3.24
CA LEU A 450 7.65 -2.82 -3.14
C LEU A 450 8.14 -2.12 -4.40
N SER A 451 7.65 -2.53 -5.58
CA SER A 451 7.99 -1.90 -6.87
C SER A 451 7.66 -0.41 -6.89
N TYR A 452 6.68 0.01 -6.09
CA TYR A 452 6.21 1.39 -5.99
C TYR A 452 6.77 2.12 -4.76
N LEU A 453 7.44 1.41 -3.85
CA LEU A 453 8.07 1.99 -2.67
C LEU A 453 9.55 2.24 -2.89
N PHE A 454 10.25 1.36 -3.62
CA PHE A 454 11.69 1.42 -3.82
C PHE A 454 12.05 1.35 -5.31
N TYR A 455 13.05 2.14 -5.69
CA TYR A 455 13.69 1.97 -6.99
C TYR A 455 14.59 0.74 -6.93
N SER A 456 14.49 -0.15 -7.92
CA SER A 456 15.20 -1.43 -7.94
C SER A 456 15.93 -1.65 -9.26
N TYR A 457 16.73 -2.72 -9.32
CA TYR A 457 17.38 -3.18 -10.54
C TYR A 457 16.36 -3.49 -11.67
N TYR A 458 15.14 -3.89 -11.30
CA TYR A 458 14.06 -4.20 -12.23
C TYR A 458 13.31 -2.96 -12.69
N SER A 459 13.47 -1.84 -11.99
CA SER A 459 12.77 -0.59 -12.27
C SER A 459 13.40 0.17 -13.44
N SER A 460 12.56 0.82 -14.23
CA SER A 460 12.97 1.86 -15.19
C SER A 460 12.46 3.22 -14.71
N LYS A 461 13.06 4.32 -15.22
CA LYS A 461 12.49 5.65 -15.00
C LYS A 461 11.16 5.72 -15.74
N LEU A 462 10.08 5.91 -15.00
CA LEU A 462 8.73 6.04 -15.53
C LEU A 462 8.45 7.48 -15.93
N ASP A 463 7.64 7.63 -16.97
CA ASP A 463 7.07 8.92 -17.35
C ASP A 463 6.10 9.42 -16.27
N THR A 464 6.12 10.73 -15.99
CA THR A 464 5.36 11.31 -14.88
C THR A 464 3.84 11.32 -15.07
N TYR A 465 3.35 10.88 -16.22
CA TYR A 465 1.93 10.80 -16.57
C TYR A 465 1.39 9.36 -16.59
N CYS A 466 2.22 8.34 -16.34
CA CYS A 466 1.74 6.95 -16.28
C CYS A 466 1.13 6.61 -14.91
N GLN A 467 0.24 5.61 -14.89
CA GLN A 467 -0.45 5.18 -13.67
C GLN A 467 0.52 4.68 -12.60
N GLU A 468 1.56 3.95 -13.00
CA GLU A 468 2.61 3.46 -12.11
C GLU A 468 3.29 4.61 -11.35
N TYR A 469 3.62 5.71 -12.04
CA TYR A 469 4.20 6.89 -11.41
C TYR A 469 3.24 7.56 -10.43
N PHE A 470 1.95 7.63 -10.76
CA PHE A 470 0.95 8.12 -9.82
C PHE A 470 0.87 7.26 -8.55
N ILE A 471 1.00 5.94 -8.65
CA ILE A 471 1.07 5.06 -7.47
C ILE A 471 2.32 5.34 -6.64
N ILE A 472 3.48 5.54 -7.26
CA ILE A 472 4.72 5.92 -6.56
C ILE A 472 4.51 7.24 -5.78
N ARG A 473 3.88 8.26 -6.39
CA ARG A 473 3.63 9.55 -5.74
C ARG A 473 2.55 9.49 -4.66
N ARG A 474 1.52 8.65 -4.81
CA ARG A 474 0.42 8.51 -3.83
C ARG A 474 0.88 7.98 -2.46
N LYS A 475 2.03 7.31 -2.42
CA LYS A 475 2.68 6.80 -1.20
C LYS A 475 2.98 7.89 -0.16
N ASP A 476 3.31 9.10 -0.63
CA ASP A 476 3.72 10.27 0.19
C ASP A 476 2.76 10.52 1.37
N ASP A 477 1.49 10.34 1.03
CA ASP A 477 0.38 10.71 1.86
C ASP A 477 0.22 9.72 3.04
N SER A 478 0.50 8.41 2.91
CA SER A 478 0.26 7.40 3.97
C SER A 478 1.42 7.05 4.90
N TYR A 479 2.69 7.23 4.51
CA TYR A 479 3.83 6.63 5.23
C TYR A 479 4.48 7.53 6.30
N ALA A 480 4.50 8.86 6.12
CA ALA A 480 5.21 9.78 7.01
C ALA A 480 4.29 10.65 7.90
N GLN A 481 3.20 11.20 7.35
CA GLN A 481 2.39 12.25 8.01
C GLN A 481 1.06 11.75 8.60
N ARG A 482 0.42 10.71 8.06
CA ARG A 482 -1.02 10.39 8.28
C ARG A 482 -1.43 9.71 9.60
N CYS A 483 -0.60 9.75 10.65
CA CYS A 483 -0.94 9.14 11.95
C CYS A 483 -1.39 10.15 13.03
N GLU A 484 -1.56 11.44 12.73
CA GLU A 484 -2.18 12.45 13.60
C GLU A 484 -3.12 13.40 12.82
N PRO A 485 -4.11 14.07 13.46
CA PRO A 485 -5.05 14.95 12.78
C PRO A 485 -4.37 16.21 12.23
N ILE A 486 -4.77 16.58 11.01
CA ILE A 486 -4.27 17.71 10.21
C ILE A 486 -4.09 18.98 11.07
N LYS A 487 -2.85 19.46 11.18
CA LYS A 487 -2.50 20.82 11.57
C LYS A 487 -1.73 21.45 10.41
N GLN A 488 -2.26 22.55 9.87
CA GLN A 488 -1.57 23.42 8.93
C GLN A 488 -0.72 24.41 9.75
N ASP A 489 0.61 24.39 9.62
CA ASP A 489 1.49 25.45 10.11
C ASP A 489 1.91 26.38 8.95
N GLU A 490 2.04 27.68 9.25
CA GLU A 490 1.78 28.81 8.35
C GLU A 490 3.02 29.51 7.70
N ASP A 491 4.25 29.03 7.87
CA ASP A 491 5.44 29.88 7.62
C ASP A 491 6.22 29.67 6.29
N GLU A 492 5.65 29.01 5.28
CA GLU A 492 6.43 28.61 4.09
C GLU A 492 5.98 29.17 2.73
N PHE A 493 5.44 30.39 2.63
CA PHE A 493 5.05 30.90 1.30
C PHE A 493 5.32 32.40 1.12
N GLY A 494 5.98 32.74 0.01
CA GLY A 494 5.83 33.96 -0.82
C GLY A 494 6.38 35.31 -0.33
N GLU A 495 6.86 36.13 -1.28
CA GLU A 495 7.20 37.54 -1.04
C GLU A 495 5.93 38.40 -0.87
N ASN A 496 5.95 39.40 0.01
CA ASN A 496 4.80 40.31 0.20
C ASN A 496 4.48 41.13 -1.06
N THR A 497 3.20 41.38 -1.33
CA THR A 497 2.81 42.36 -2.35
C THR A 497 3.08 43.79 -1.89
N GLU A 498 3.08 44.75 -2.82
CA GLU A 498 2.87 46.15 -2.46
C GLU A 498 1.51 46.34 -1.77
N VAL A 499 1.37 47.45 -1.03
CA VAL A 499 0.11 47.80 -0.37
C VAL A 499 -0.87 48.31 -1.42
N VAL A 500 -2.01 47.62 -1.55
CA VAL A 500 -3.08 47.99 -2.47
C VAL A 500 -4.08 48.87 -1.73
N LEU A 501 -4.32 50.09 -2.23
CA LEU A 501 -5.33 51.00 -1.70
C LEU A 501 -6.70 50.64 -2.27
N THR A 502 -7.62 50.17 -1.43
CA THR A 502 -9.01 49.90 -1.82
C THR A 502 -9.91 51.07 -1.41
N ALA A 503 -11.14 51.09 -1.94
CA ALA A 503 -12.15 52.07 -1.55
C ALA A 503 -12.52 52.05 -0.05
N LEU A 504 -12.22 50.96 0.66
CA LEU A 504 -12.47 50.80 2.08
C LEU A 504 -11.21 50.93 2.95
N GLY A 505 -10.01 50.97 2.36
CA GLY A 505 -8.75 51.09 3.08
C GLY A 505 -7.60 50.28 2.47
N PRO A 506 -6.36 50.46 2.96
CA PRO A 506 -5.18 49.74 2.45
C PRO A 506 -5.18 48.25 2.84
N VAL A 507 -4.73 47.37 1.93
CA VAL A 507 -4.55 45.92 2.17
C VAL A 507 -3.19 45.42 1.64
N ARG A 508 -2.66 44.34 2.21
CA ARG A 508 -1.42 43.68 1.76
C ARG A 508 -1.62 42.18 1.64
N GLY A 509 -1.22 41.61 0.49
CA GLY A 509 -1.32 40.19 0.17
C GLY A 509 0.07 39.59 -0.07
N ILE A 510 0.12 38.48 -0.80
CA ILE A 510 1.33 37.73 -1.09
C ILE A 510 1.50 37.46 -2.59
N LYS A 511 2.74 37.48 -3.08
CA LYS A 511 3.11 37.09 -4.44
C LYS A 511 3.45 35.61 -4.44
N SER A 512 2.91 34.90 -5.42
CA SER A 512 3.07 33.47 -5.60
C SER A 512 3.29 33.13 -7.06
N ILE A 513 3.92 32.00 -7.33
CA ILE A 513 4.11 31.46 -8.68
C ILE A 513 3.16 30.28 -8.83
N SER A 514 2.35 30.29 -9.89
CA SER A 514 1.46 29.17 -10.20
C SER A 514 2.28 27.96 -10.67
N VAL A 515 1.68 26.77 -10.62
CA VAL A 515 2.28 25.52 -11.11
C VAL A 515 2.69 25.55 -12.60
N TYR A 516 2.23 26.56 -13.36
CA TYR A 516 2.62 26.82 -14.75
C TYR A 516 3.70 27.89 -14.89
N GLY A 517 4.30 28.33 -13.78
CA GLY A 517 5.34 29.35 -13.76
C GLY A 517 4.82 30.79 -13.87
N HIS A 518 3.51 31.01 -13.77
CA HIS A 518 2.95 32.37 -13.84
C HIS A 518 2.89 33.02 -12.47
N GLU A 519 3.55 34.17 -12.31
CA GLU A 519 3.43 34.99 -11.12
C GLU A 519 2.00 35.54 -10.98
N TYR A 520 1.47 35.47 -9.77
CA TYR A 520 0.20 36.08 -9.39
C TYR A 520 0.28 36.63 -7.96
N SER A 521 -0.67 37.49 -7.60
CA SER A 521 -0.79 38.06 -6.25
C SER A 521 -2.11 37.65 -5.63
N SER A 522 -2.09 37.12 -4.41
CA SER A 522 -3.29 36.74 -3.65
C SER A 522 -3.49 37.64 -2.42
N PHE A 523 -4.75 38.00 -2.17
CA PHE A 523 -5.15 38.83 -1.04
C PHE A 523 -6.37 38.19 -0.37
N GLU A 524 -6.17 37.56 0.79
CA GLU A 524 -7.16 36.79 1.52
C GLU A 524 -7.72 37.55 2.74
N GLY A 525 -8.95 37.24 3.16
CA GLY A 525 -9.51 37.81 4.40
C GLY A 525 -9.84 39.31 4.36
N ILE A 526 -10.04 39.91 3.18
CA ILE A 526 -10.52 41.29 3.03
C ILE A 526 -11.98 41.35 3.53
N PRO A 527 -12.29 42.13 4.59
CA PRO A 527 -13.65 42.20 5.13
C PRO A 527 -14.54 43.03 4.19
N TYR A 528 -15.76 42.55 3.94
CA TYR A 528 -16.77 43.27 3.15
C TYR A 528 -18.00 43.66 3.99
N ALA A 529 -18.15 43.09 5.19
CA ALA A 529 -19.26 43.33 6.11
C ALA A 529 -18.78 43.29 7.57
N GLU A 530 -19.49 43.97 8.47
CA GLU A 530 -19.29 43.88 9.91
C GLU A 530 -19.54 42.45 10.41
N PRO A 531 -18.77 41.94 11.39
CA PRO A 531 -18.98 40.60 11.93
C PRO A 531 -20.41 40.44 12.48
N PRO A 532 -21.14 39.35 12.15
CA PRO A 532 -22.52 39.15 12.59
C PRO A 532 -22.59 38.67 14.05
N LEU A 533 -22.04 39.48 14.96
CA LEU A 533 -21.99 39.23 16.40
C LEU A 533 -23.08 40.04 17.13
N GLY A 534 -23.48 39.58 18.31
CA GLY A 534 -24.51 40.24 19.12
C GLY A 534 -25.84 40.43 18.37
N GLN A 535 -26.31 41.68 18.28
CA GLN A 535 -27.59 42.02 17.62
C GLN A 535 -27.60 41.83 16.09
N LEU A 536 -26.42 41.66 15.47
CA LEU A 536 -26.30 41.46 14.02
C LEU A 536 -26.40 39.98 13.60
N ARG A 537 -26.47 39.04 14.55
CA ARG A 537 -26.39 37.59 14.33
C ARG A 537 -27.45 37.02 13.35
N PHE A 538 -28.59 37.68 13.20
CA PHE A 538 -29.69 37.27 12.32
C PHE A 538 -30.20 38.38 11.41
N LYS A 539 -29.44 39.47 11.26
CA LYS A 539 -29.80 40.60 10.41
C LYS A 539 -29.07 40.52 9.08
N SER A 540 -29.62 41.18 8.06
CA SER A 540 -28.96 41.34 6.78
C SER A 540 -27.54 41.93 6.96
N PRO A 541 -26.55 41.50 6.15
CA PRO A 541 -25.16 41.95 6.29
C PRO A 541 -25.05 43.48 6.26
N VAL A 542 -24.35 44.02 7.25
CA VAL A 542 -24.05 45.46 7.33
C VAL A 542 -22.65 45.67 6.73
N PRO A 543 -22.47 46.55 5.73
CA PRO A 543 -21.15 46.82 5.16
C PRO A 543 -20.12 47.24 6.22
N VAL A 544 -18.88 46.76 6.08
CA VAL A 544 -17.80 47.11 7.01
C VAL A 544 -17.43 48.58 6.87
N LYS A 545 -17.12 49.24 8.00
CA LYS A 545 -16.59 50.61 7.96
C LYS A 545 -15.20 50.64 7.33
N ALA A 546 -14.92 51.72 6.62
CA ALA A 546 -13.59 51.96 6.08
C ALA A 546 -12.54 52.03 7.19
N TRP A 547 -11.32 51.59 6.89
CA TRP A 547 -10.17 51.54 7.79
C TRP A 547 -8.98 52.30 7.22
N THR A 548 -8.07 52.71 8.10
CA THR A 548 -6.89 53.51 7.74
C THR A 548 -5.59 52.71 7.79
N ASP A 549 -5.49 51.71 8.65
CA ASP A 549 -4.28 50.89 8.82
C ASP A 549 -4.21 49.76 7.80
N ILE A 550 -3.00 49.36 7.38
CA ILE A 550 -2.84 48.29 6.38
C ILE A 550 -3.39 46.98 6.94
N LYS A 551 -4.47 46.50 6.33
CA LYS A 551 -5.06 45.20 6.65
C LYS A 551 -4.20 44.09 6.07
N ASP A 552 -3.68 43.25 6.96
CA ASP A 552 -2.95 42.05 6.59
C ASP A 552 -3.90 41.00 6.02
N CYS A 553 -3.76 40.78 4.72
CA CYS A 553 -4.55 39.91 3.87
C CYS A 553 -3.68 38.80 3.25
N ARG A 554 -2.61 38.39 3.94
CA ARG A 554 -1.80 37.24 3.52
C ARG A 554 -2.46 35.90 3.86
N TYR A 555 -3.37 35.90 4.85
CA TYR A 555 -4.02 34.70 5.36
C TYR A 555 -5.49 34.97 5.73
N SER A 556 -6.33 33.95 5.58
CA SER A 556 -7.75 34.01 5.95
C SER A 556 -7.95 34.11 7.47
N LYS A 557 -8.62 35.18 7.94
CA LYS A 557 -8.88 35.40 9.36
C LYS A 557 -10.24 34.79 9.77
N SER A 558 -10.19 33.55 10.22
CA SER A 558 -11.25 32.80 10.93
C SER A 558 -12.47 32.35 10.12
N LYS A 559 -12.88 31.10 10.34
CA LYS A 559 -14.08 30.47 9.76
C LYS A 559 -15.34 30.85 10.57
N ALA A 560 -16.51 30.92 9.93
CA ALA A 560 -17.78 31.15 10.61
C ALA A 560 -18.18 29.96 11.52
N MET A 561 -18.94 30.24 12.59
CA MET A 561 -19.25 29.25 13.64
C MET A 561 -20.11 28.08 13.12
N GLN A 562 -19.57 26.86 13.22
CA GLN A 562 -20.22 25.61 12.82
C GLN A 562 -19.87 24.48 13.80
N LYS A 563 -20.83 23.58 14.07
CA LYS A 563 -20.64 22.37 14.89
C LYS A 563 -19.65 21.48 14.16
N ASN A 564 -18.57 20.94 14.73
CA ASN A 564 -17.60 20.07 14.02
C ASN A 564 -18.14 18.63 13.87
N SER A 565 -18.59 18.07 12.73
CA SER A 565 -19.09 18.56 11.43
C SER A 565 -18.35 19.70 10.71
N GLN A 566 -17.66 19.45 9.58
CA GLN A 566 -17.34 20.54 8.66
C GLN A 566 -17.74 20.14 7.26
N GLY A 567 -19.04 20.24 7.02
CA GLY A 567 -19.60 20.42 5.69
C GLY A 567 -19.72 21.91 5.36
N ALA A 568 -19.70 22.22 4.05
CA ALA A 568 -20.40 23.31 3.36
C ALA A 568 -20.04 24.77 3.73
N HIS A 569 -19.64 25.70 2.86
CA HIS A 569 -19.48 25.77 1.40
C HIS A 569 -18.50 26.94 1.08
N SER A 570 -17.60 26.74 0.10
CA SER A 570 -17.07 27.82 -0.75
C SER A 570 -17.96 27.92 -2.00
N LYS A 571 -18.15 29.14 -2.52
CA LYS A 571 -19.14 29.56 -3.54
C LYS A 571 -18.88 29.06 -4.98
N THR A 572 -18.14 27.96 -5.16
CA THR A 572 -17.96 27.33 -6.47
C THR A 572 -18.84 26.09 -6.55
N LYS A 573 -19.86 26.15 -7.41
CA LYS A 573 -20.61 24.94 -7.78
C LYS A 573 -19.63 23.96 -8.44
N LEU A 574 -19.68 22.69 -8.05
CA LEU A 574 -18.75 21.66 -8.49
C LEU A 574 -19.21 21.01 -9.81
N PRO A 575 -18.32 20.60 -10.72
CA PRO A 575 -18.71 19.83 -11.89
C PRO A 575 -19.56 18.60 -11.52
N VAL A 576 -20.59 18.31 -12.31
CA VAL A 576 -21.54 17.24 -12.06
C VAL A 576 -21.27 16.09 -13.01
N MET A 577 -21.15 14.87 -12.49
CA MET A 577 -21.07 13.64 -13.27
C MET A 577 -22.34 12.82 -13.07
N VAL A 578 -22.97 12.38 -14.14
CA VAL A 578 -24.21 11.60 -14.11
C VAL A 578 -23.96 10.23 -14.73
N TRP A 579 -24.08 9.17 -13.92
CA TRP A 579 -23.88 7.79 -14.35
C TRP A 579 -25.21 7.13 -14.73
N ILE A 580 -25.26 6.55 -15.92
CA ILE A 580 -26.34 5.63 -16.35
C ILE A 580 -25.77 4.20 -16.34
N HIS A 581 -26.36 3.33 -15.51
CA HIS A 581 -25.91 1.94 -15.39
C HIS A 581 -26.17 1.12 -16.67
N GLY A 582 -25.29 0.17 -16.96
CA GLY A 582 -25.41 -0.80 -18.06
C GLY A 582 -26.31 -2.00 -17.74
N GLY A 583 -26.05 -3.14 -18.40
CA GLY A 583 -26.77 -4.41 -18.18
C GLY A 583 -27.75 -4.78 -19.31
N GLY A 584 -27.42 -4.39 -20.55
CA GLY A 584 -28.18 -4.75 -21.76
C GLY A 584 -29.66 -4.34 -21.73
N PHE A 585 -30.02 -3.27 -21.01
CA PHE A 585 -31.40 -2.82 -20.75
C PHE A 585 -32.32 -3.83 -20.04
N SER A 586 -31.79 -4.97 -19.61
CA SER A 586 -32.55 -6.06 -18.99
C SER A 586 -32.26 -6.20 -17.50
N THR A 587 -31.06 -5.81 -17.08
CA THR A 587 -30.58 -5.83 -15.69
C THR A 587 -29.81 -4.54 -15.38
N GLY A 588 -29.54 -4.27 -14.11
CA GLY A 588 -28.78 -3.09 -13.68
C GLY A 588 -29.45 -2.34 -12.54
N SER A 589 -28.65 -1.61 -11.75
CA SER A 589 -29.11 -0.84 -10.60
C SER A 589 -28.15 0.29 -10.26
N CYS A 590 -28.66 1.34 -9.63
CA CYS A 590 -27.86 2.35 -8.95
C CYS A 590 -27.43 1.95 -7.53
N ASN A 591 -27.69 0.73 -7.09
CA ASN A 591 -27.29 0.22 -5.77
C ASN A 591 -25.77 -0.06 -5.72
N LYS A 592 -25.16 0.26 -4.56
CA LYS A 592 -23.71 0.13 -4.32
C LYS A 592 -23.16 -1.28 -4.60
N ASP A 593 -23.95 -2.32 -4.34
CA ASP A 593 -23.53 -3.71 -4.53
C ASP A 593 -23.51 -4.15 -6.01
N TYR A 594 -24.13 -3.38 -6.91
CA TYR A 594 -24.27 -3.72 -8.34
C TYR A 594 -23.38 -2.88 -9.25
N ILE A 595 -22.75 -1.82 -8.73
CA ILE A 595 -21.91 -0.90 -9.51
C ILE A 595 -20.45 -1.07 -9.11
N CYS A 596 -19.67 -1.77 -9.93
CA CYS A 596 -18.24 -1.48 -10.03
C CYS A 596 -18.10 -0.14 -10.74
N GLY A 597 -18.06 1.00 -10.03
CA GLY A 597 -17.88 2.27 -10.75
C GLY A 597 -18.27 3.63 -10.17
N PRO A 598 -18.85 3.84 -8.98
CA PRO A 598 -19.01 5.21 -8.46
C PRO A 598 -17.88 5.61 -7.50
N ASP A 599 -17.37 4.67 -6.71
CA ASP A 599 -16.32 4.94 -5.72
C ASP A 599 -14.97 5.34 -6.39
N TYR A 600 -14.75 4.94 -7.65
CA TYR A 600 -13.59 5.34 -8.45
C TYR A 600 -13.60 6.80 -8.90
N PHE A 601 -14.77 7.45 -9.00
CA PHE A 601 -14.88 8.88 -9.39
C PHE A 601 -14.92 9.82 -8.18
N MET A 602 -14.89 9.28 -6.96
CA MET A 602 -14.95 10.05 -5.70
C MET A 602 -13.59 10.62 -5.26
N MET A 603 -12.61 10.74 -6.17
CA MET A 603 -11.25 11.21 -5.85
C MET A 603 -11.02 12.71 -6.11
N GLU A 604 -12.03 13.46 -6.55
CA GLU A 604 -11.93 14.88 -6.90
C GLU A 604 -13.20 15.66 -6.48
N ASP A 605 -13.13 17.00 -6.46
CA ASP A 605 -14.23 17.94 -6.18
C ASP A 605 -15.36 17.88 -7.24
N VAL A 606 -16.13 16.79 -7.31
CA VAL A 606 -17.25 16.57 -8.25
C VAL A 606 -18.52 16.08 -7.55
N VAL A 607 -19.69 16.40 -8.11
CA VAL A 607 -20.99 15.84 -7.67
C VAL A 607 -21.37 14.67 -8.55
N LEU A 608 -21.35 13.46 -8.00
CA LEU A 608 -21.78 12.24 -8.71
C LEU A 608 -23.28 11.98 -8.49
N VAL A 609 -24.01 11.77 -9.58
CA VAL A 609 -25.42 11.40 -9.57
C VAL A 609 -25.61 10.04 -10.26
N THR A 610 -26.24 9.11 -9.56
CA THR A 610 -26.70 7.82 -10.09
C THR A 610 -28.21 7.72 -9.94
N PHE A 611 -28.90 7.08 -10.86
CA PHE A 611 -30.35 6.87 -10.75
C PHE A 611 -30.77 5.57 -11.45
N ASN A 612 -31.93 5.02 -11.04
CA ASN A 612 -32.56 3.88 -11.70
C ASN A 612 -33.53 4.35 -12.79
N TYR A 613 -33.68 3.54 -13.82
CA TYR A 613 -34.71 3.70 -14.85
C TYR A 613 -35.38 2.35 -15.12
N ARG A 614 -36.58 2.36 -15.73
CA ARG A 614 -37.28 1.10 -16.02
C ARG A 614 -36.51 0.25 -17.04
N LEU A 615 -36.38 -1.03 -16.72
CA LEU A 615 -35.68 -2.05 -17.52
C LEU A 615 -36.67 -3.03 -18.15
N SER A 616 -36.18 -3.80 -19.13
CA SER A 616 -36.91 -4.88 -19.80
C SER A 616 -38.28 -4.42 -20.31
N MET A 617 -39.32 -5.27 -20.22
CA MET A 617 -40.66 -4.94 -20.68
C MET A 617 -41.22 -3.65 -20.05
N PHE A 618 -40.90 -3.36 -18.78
CA PHE A 618 -41.38 -2.15 -18.11
C PHE A 618 -40.78 -0.88 -18.69
N GLY A 619 -39.57 -0.98 -19.24
CA GLY A 619 -38.86 0.11 -19.90
C GLY A 619 -39.13 0.22 -21.40
N PHE A 620 -39.40 -0.90 -22.08
CA PHE A 620 -39.29 -0.95 -23.54
C PHE A 620 -40.45 -1.64 -24.26
N LEU A 621 -41.54 -2.00 -23.57
CA LEU A 621 -42.78 -2.49 -24.19
C LEU A 621 -43.33 -1.45 -25.19
N ASN A 622 -43.69 -1.91 -26.39
CA ASN A 622 -44.21 -1.05 -27.46
C ASN A 622 -45.44 -1.68 -28.12
N LEU A 623 -46.53 -0.92 -28.23
CA LEU A 623 -47.79 -1.33 -28.87
C LEU A 623 -48.15 -0.35 -29.99
N CYS A 624 -48.87 -0.82 -31.01
CA CYS A 624 -49.15 -0.07 -32.24
C CYS A 624 -50.29 0.95 -32.09
N ASP A 625 -51.32 0.62 -31.30
CA ASP A 625 -52.54 1.40 -31.09
C ASP A 625 -52.25 2.66 -30.26
N SER A 626 -52.35 3.82 -30.92
CA SER A 626 -52.16 5.13 -30.29
C SER A 626 -53.24 5.49 -29.26
N SER A 627 -54.38 4.79 -29.23
CA SER A 627 -55.39 4.92 -28.19
C SER A 627 -54.99 4.23 -26.87
N VAL A 628 -53.91 3.45 -26.90
CA VAL A 628 -53.29 2.79 -25.75
C VAL A 628 -51.98 3.52 -25.46
N SER A 629 -51.84 4.14 -24.27
CA SER A 629 -50.71 5.03 -23.92
C SER A 629 -49.40 4.28 -23.65
N VAL A 630 -48.91 3.46 -24.58
CA VAL A 630 -47.66 2.69 -24.49
C VAL A 630 -46.77 2.89 -25.74
N PRO A 631 -46.27 4.12 -25.97
CA PRO A 631 -45.51 4.47 -27.17
C PRO A 631 -44.02 4.03 -27.14
N GLY A 632 -43.67 2.95 -26.42
CA GLY A 632 -42.29 2.46 -26.30
C GLY A 632 -41.34 3.31 -25.46
N ASN A 633 -40.15 2.79 -25.19
CA ASN A 633 -38.98 3.52 -24.64
C ASN A 633 -39.24 4.31 -23.34
N ALA A 634 -40.10 3.77 -22.47
CA ALA A 634 -40.34 4.28 -21.13
C ALA A 634 -39.04 4.45 -20.31
N GLY A 635 -38.09 3.51 -20.42
CA GLY A 635 -36.80 3.58 -19.73
C GLY A 635 -35.95 4.78 -20.15
N LEU A 636 -35.88 5.08 -21.46
CA LEU A 636 -35.20 6.28 -21.95
C LEU A 636 -35.95 7.56 -21.54
N LYS A 637 -37.28 7.53 -21.47
CA LYS A 637 -38.08 8.67 -20.99
C LYS A 637 -37.83 8.95 -19.51
N ASP A 638 -37.65 7.92 -18.69
CA ASP A 638 -37.27 8.06 -17.27
C ASP A 638 -35.90 8.74 -17.15
N GLN A 639 -34.93 8.35 -17.98
CA GLN A 639 -33.61 8.97 -18.01
C GLN A 639 -33.67 10.46 -18.39
N VAL A 640 -34.46 10.84 -19.41
CA VAL A 640 -34.69 12.25 -19.74
C VAL A 640 -35.30 13.02 -18.56
N LEU A 641 -36.25 12.40 -17.85
CA LEU A 641 -36.87 13.02 -16.69
C LEU A 641 -35.89 13.19 -15.53
N ALA A 642 -35.04 12.20 -15.28
CA ALA A 642 -33.96 12.28 -14.29
C ALA A 642 -32.98 13.41 -14.65
N LEU A 643 -32.55 13.52 -15.92
CA LEU A 643 -31.67 14.60 -16.38
C LEU A 643 -32.32 15.99 -16.22
N LYS A 644 -33.63 16.13 -16.46
CA LYS A 644 -34.36 17.38 -16.20
C LYS A 644 -34.37 17.72 -14.71
N TRP A 645 -34.59 16.72 -13.86
CA TRP A 645 -34.55 16.91 -12.42
C TRP A 645 -33.15 17.34 -11.98
N ILE A 646 -32.10 16.69 -12.48
CA ILE A 646 -30.70 17.03 -12.18
C ILE A 646 -30.41 18.46 -12.62
N LYS A 647 -30.68 18.82 -13.88
CA LYS A 647 -30.46 20.18 -14.41
C LYS A 647 -31.13 21.26 -13.55
N ASN A 648 -32.34 21.00 -13.05
CA ASN A 648 -33.11 21.99 -12.28
C ASN A 648 -32.76 22.04 -10.79
N ASN A 649 -32.18 20.97 -10.23
CA ASN A 649 -32.03 20.85 -8.78
C ASN A 649 -30.59 20.66 -8.29
N ILE A 650 -29.64 20.26 -9.15
CA ILE A 650 -28.30 19.84 -8.70
C ILE A 650 -27.51 20.98 -8.04
N SER A 651 -27.85 22.23 -8.35
CA SER A 651 -27.27 23.42 -7.70
C SER A 651 -27.61 23.55 -6.22
N TYR A 652 -28.74 23.01 -5.75
CA TYR A 652 -29.06 22.92 -4.33
C TYR A 652 -28.20 21.89 -3.59
N PHE A 653 -27.56 20.98 -4.32
CA PHE A 653 -26.66 19.95 -3.80
C PHE A 653 -25.17 20.29 -4.04
N GLY A 654 -24.88 21.54 -4.42
CA GLY A 654 -23.51 22.00 -4.65
C GLY A 654 -22.95 21.72 -6.05
N GLY A 655 -23.74 21.17 -6.98
CA GLY A 655 -23.33 20.90 -8.35
C GLY A 655 -23.55 22.07 -9.31
N ASP A 656 -22.68 22.24 -10.29
CA ASP A 656 -22.81 23.23 -11.35
C ASP A 656 -23.74 22.70 -12.43
N ASP A 657 -24.95 23.24 -12.46
CA ASP A 657 -25.94 22.93 -13.47
C ASP A 657 -25.50 23.34 -14.88
N ASN A 658 -24.44 24.15 -15.03
CA ASN A 658 -23.80 24.47 -16.31
C ASN A 658 -22.56 23.60 -16.63
N CYS A 659 -22.23 22.63 -15.77
CA CYS A 659 -21.09 21.73 -15.96
C CYS A 659 -21.47 20.27 -15.69
N ILE A 660 -22.48 19.77 -16.41
CA ILE A 660 -22.96 18.38 -16.29
C ILE A 660 -22.32 17.49 -17.37
N THR A 661 -21.67 16.40 -16.96
CA THR A 661 -21.12 15.35 -17.81
C THR A 661 -21.93 14.07 -17.67
N LEU A 662 -22.49 13.57 -18.76
CA LEU A 662 -23.22 12.30 -18.79
C LEU A 662 -22.28 11.16 -19.17
N PHE A 663 -22.31 10.05 -18.46
CA PHE A 663 -21.47 8.90 -18.77
C PHE A 663 -22.14 7.56 -18.46
N GLY A 664 -21.71 6.51 -19.16
CA GLY A 664 -22.26 5.17 -19.01
C GLY A 664 -21.39 4.12 -19.69
N GLN A 665 -21.56 2.87 -19.27
CA GLN A 665 -20.94 1.67 -19.85
C GLN A 665 -22.02 0.72 -20.40
N ASP A 666 -21.71 -0.01 -21.48
CA ASP A 666 -22.63 -0.96 -22.11
C ASP A 666 -23.98 -0.30 -22.48
N ALA A 667 -25.13 -0.80 -22.01
CA ALA A 667 -26.44 -0.17 -22.26
C ALA A 667 -26.52 1.28 -21.74
N GLY A 668 -25.74 1.62 -20.71
CA GLY A 668 -25.59 2.99 -20.23
C GLY A 668 -24.91 3.89 -21.25
N ALA A 669 -23.88 3.38 -21.94
CA ALA A 669 -23.21 4.10 -23.03
C ALA A 669 -24.12 4.28 -24.24
N VAL A 670 -24.92 3.26 -24.57
CA VAL A 670 -25.99 3.35 -25.57
C VAL A 670 -27.00 4.45 -25.20
N SER A 671 -27.41 4.51 -23.93
CA SER A 671 -28.27 5.56 -23.42
C SER A 671 -27.65 6.96 -23.55
N VAL A 672 -26.38 7.14 -23.23
CA VAL A 672 -25.67 8.42 -23.46
C VAL A 672 -25.72 8.80 -24.95
N HIS A 673 -25.50 7.84 -25.85
CA HIS A 673 -25.61 8.06 -27.30
C HIS A 673 -27.04 8.50 -27.71
N PHE A 674 -28.08 7.87 -27.17
CA PHE A 674 -29.46 8.33 -27.41
C PHE A 674 -29.73 9.73 -26.86
N MET A 675 -29.17 10.08 -25.70
CA MET A 675 -29.31 11.43 -25.11
C MET A 675 -28.61 12.50 -25.94
N LEU A 676 -27.48 12.17 -26.57
CA LEU A 676 -26.81 13.06 -27.52
C LEU A 676 -27.65 13.32 -28.78
N SER A 677 -28.41 12.33 -29.22
CA SER A 677 -29.15 12.38 -30.49
C SER A 677 -30.59 12.91 -30.38
N THR A 678 -31.17 12.97 -29.17
CA THR A 678 -32.57 13.38 -28.99
C THR A 678 -32.72 14.86 -28.59
N ASP A 679 -33.62 15.57 -29.27
CA ASP A 679 -33.98 16.95 -28.91
C ASP A 679 -34.53 17.07 -27.47
N ARG A 680 -35.05 15.96 -26.91
CA ARG A 680 -35.63 15.95 -25.55
C ARG A 680 -34.59 16.10 -24.44
N ALA A 681 -33.33 15.81 -24.71
CA ALA A 681 -32.23 15.93 -23.76
C ALA A 681 -31.30 17.12 -24.07
N ARG A 682 -31.66 17.92 -25.09
CA ARG A 682 -30.94 19.13 -25.47
C ARG A 682 -30.80 20.07 -24.26
N ASN A 683 -29.59 20.57 -24.03
CA ASN A 683 -29.23 21.48 -22.94
C ASN A 683 -29.38 20.91 -21.50
N LEU A 684 -29.58 19.60 -21.34
CA LEU A 684 -29.61 18.96 -20.02
C LEU A 684 -28.21 18.55 -19.51
N PHE A 685 -27.24 18.42 -20.42
CA PHE A 685 -25.85 18.11 -20.11
C PHE A 685 -24.93 18.76 -21.16
N HIS A 686 -23.63 18.84 -20.85
CA HIS A 686 -22.64 19.64 -21.59
C HIS A 686 -21.53 18.78 -22.18
N LYS A 687 -21.23 17.64 -21.55
CA LYS A 687 -20.20 16.69 -21.98
C LYS A 687 -20.76 15.26 -21.89
N ALA A 688 -20.22 14.36 -22.70
CA ALA A 688 -20.65 12.97 -22.74
C ALA A 688 -19.44 12.02 -22.83
N ILE A 689 -19.51 10.88 -22.15
CA ILE A 689 -18.54 9.80 -22.22
C ILE A 689 -19.28 8.49 -22.45
N CYS A 690 -18.96 7.79 -23.53
CA CYS A 690 -19.53 6.48 -23.86
C CYS A 690 -18.45 5.41 -23.74
N GLN A 691 -18.65 4.43 -22.85
CA GLN A 691 -17.72 3.31 -22.66
C GLN A 691 -18.34 2.01 -23.19
N SER A 692 -17.68 1.36 -24.15
CA SER A 692 -18.03 0.02 -24.66
C SER A 692 -19.46 -0.18 -25.22
N GLY A 693 -20.20 0.89 -25.57
CA GLY A 693 -21.54 0.78 -26.18
C GLY A 693 -21.91 1.97 -27.07
N SER A 694 -22.70 1.72 -28.12
CA SER A 694 -23.16 2.71 -29.10
C SER A 694 -24.58 2.40 -29.60
N MET A 695 -25.37 3.41 -30.01
CA MET A 695 -26.69 3.21 -30.62
C MET A 695 -26.65 2.44 -31.95
N LEU A 696 -25.47 2.29 -32.55
CA LEU A 696 -25.25 1.52 -33.78
C LEU A 696 -24.99 0.04 -33.53
N ASN A 697 -24.90 -0.40 -32.27
CA ASN A 697 -24.78 -1.82 -31.97
C ASN A 697 -26.09 -2.54 -32.32
N ASP A 698 -26.01 -3.70 -32.99
CA ASP A 698 -27.19 -4.46 -33.44
C ASP A 698 -28.15 -4.85 -32.31
N TRP A 699 -27.63 -5.02 -31.09
CA TRP A 699 -28.44 -5.34 -29.91
C TRP A 699 -29.12 -4.12 -29.26
N ALA A 700 -28.76 -2.90 -29.65
CA ALA A 700 -29.22 -1.66 -29.02
C ALA A 700 -30.62 -1.22 -29.49
N ILE A 701 -31.06 -1.66 -30.69
CA ILE A 701 -32.32 -1.25 -31.31
C ILE A 701 -33.11 -2.50 -31.73
N SER A 702 -34.38 -2.58 -31.30
CA SER A 702 -35.31 -3.61 -31.77
C SER A 702 -36.19 -3.06 -32.89
N TYR A 703 -36.08 -3.64 -34.08
CA TYR A 703 -36.88 -3.26 -35.26
C TYR A 703 -38.28 -3.89 -35.26
N ASP A 704 -38.49 -4.95 -34.48
CA ASP A 704 -39.75 -5.72 -34.41
C ASP A 704 -40.42 -5.63 -33.01
N ALA A 705 -40.26 -4.50 -32.32
CA ALA A 705 -40.68 -4.34 -30.92
C ALA A 705 -42.18 -4.62 -30.66
N ILE A 706 -43.05 -4.35 -31.64
CA ILE A 706 -44.49 -4.64 -31.54
C ILE A 706 -44.72 -6.15 -31.58
N GLU A 707 -44.05 -6.87 -32.49
CA GLU A 707 -44.14 -8.32 -32.59
C GLU A 707 -43.63 -9.00 -31.31
N MET A 708 -42.50 -8.52 -30.80
CA MET A 708 -41.91 -9.04 -29.56
C MET A 708 -42.83 -8.82 -28.35
N SER A 709 -43.60 -7.74 -28.33
CA SER A 709 -44.59 -7.46 -27.27
C SER A 709 -45.76 -8.44 -27.30
N TYR A 710 -46.25 -8.79 -28.50
CA TYR A 710 -47.27 -9.83 -28.67
C TYR A 710 -46.76 -11.22 -28.31
N LEU A 711 -45.57 -11.61 -28.79
CA LEU A 711 -44.95 -12.90 -28.48
C LEU A 711 -44.69 -13.08 -26.98
N LEU A 712 -44.31 -12.01 -26.28
CA LEU A 712 -44.20 -11.99 -24.83
C LEU A 712 -45.54 -12.29 -24.16
N ALA A 713 -46.62 -11.65 -24.60
CA ALA A 713 -47.97 -11.89 -24.08
C ALA A 713 -48.39 -13.35 -24.30
N CYS A 714 -48.17 -13.90 -25.51
CA CYS A 714 -48.45 -15.30 -25.81
C CYS A 714 -47.64 -16.26 -24.92
N ARG A 715 -46.35 -15.99 -24.71
CA ARG A 715 -45.50 -16.79 -23.81
C ARG A 715 -45.99 -16.77 -22.36
N LYS A 716 -46.64 -15.69 -21.94
CA LYS A 716 -47.28 -15.55 -20.62
C LYS A 716 -48.70 -16.12 -20.56
N GLY A 717 -49.24 -16.63 -21.67
CA GLY A 717 -50.52 -17.33 -21.72
C GLY A 717 -51.64 -16.59 -22.45
N TYR A 718 -51.37 -15.45 -23.09
CA TYR A 718 -52.36 -14.74 -23.90
C TYR A 718 -52.73 -15.55 -25.16
N LYS A 719 -54.03 -15.74 -25.40
CA LYS A 719 -54.56 -16.46 -26.57
C LYS A 719 -55.43 -15.58 -27.49
N GLY A 720 -55.41 -14.27 -27.29
CA GLY A 720 -56.20 -13.32 -28.08
C GLY A 720 -55.55 -12.92 -29.40
N CYS A 721 -56.16 -11.98 -30.12
CA CYS A 721 -55.70 -11.52 -31.43
C CYS A 721 -54.42 -10.67 -31.31
N ARG A 722 -53.51 -10.82 -32.28
CA ARG A 722 -52.28 -10.02 -32.40
C ARG A 722 -52.55 -8.51 -32.51
N ASP A 723 -53.62 -8.14 -33.20
CA ASP A 723 -53.90 -6.72 -33.51
C ASP A 723 -54.80 -6.06 -32.44
N ASP A 724 -55.03 -6.71 -31.29
CA ASP A 724 -55.82 -6.17 -30.18
C ASP A 724 -54.92 -5.70 -29.02
N ASP A 725 -54.24 -4.58 -29.24
CA ASP A 725 -53.31 -3.97 -28.29
C ASP A 725 -53.95 -3.64 -26.92
N LYS A 726 -55.27 -3.36 -26.90
CA LYS A 726 -56.00 -3.11 -25.64
C LYS A 726 -56.09 -4.36 -24.79
N CYS A 727 -56.44 -5.49 -25.40
CA CYS A 727 -56.50 -6.76 -24.69
C CYS A 727 -55.10 -7.28 -24.33
N ILE A 728 -54.10 -7.10 -25.20
CA ILE A 728 -52.70 -7.44 -24.92
C ILE A 728 -52.20 -6.63 -23.72
N LEU A 729 -52.39 -5.31 -23.70
CA LEU A 729 -51.98 -4.48 -22.56
C LEU A 729 -52.68 -4.90 -21.27
N LYS A 730 -54.01 -5.07 -21.31
CA LYS A 730 -54.80 -5.46 -20.13
C LYS A 730 -54.33 -6.80 -19.58
N PHE A 731 -54.01 -7.75 -20.45
CA PHE A 731 -53.44 -9.04 -20.07
C PHE A 731 -52.08 -8.86 -19.43
N LEU A 732 -51.13 -8.20 -20.10
CA LEU A 732 -49.77 -7.99 -19.58
C LEU A 732 -49.78 -7.26 -18.21
N GLN A 733 -50.67 -6.29 -18.03
CA GLN A 733 -50.87 -5.60 -16.74
C GLN A 733 -51.37 -6.54 -15.63
N SER A 734 -52.18 -7.54 -15.97
CA SER A 734 -52.68 -8.53 -15.00
C SER A 734 -51.64 -9.57 -14.56
N VAL A 735 -50.67 -9.91 -15.42
CA VAL A 735 -49.60 -10.89 -15.11
C VAL A 735 -48.31 -10.24 -14.57
N ALA A 736 -48.20 -8.91 -14.57
CA ALA A 736 -47.00 -8.19 -14.12
C ALA A 736 -46.98 -7.86 -12.61
N ALA A 737 -47.99 -8.27 -11.85
CA ALA A 737 -48.09 -8.04 -10.41
C ALA A 737 -47.44 -9.15 -9.54
N GLU A 738 -47.03 -10.26 -10.17
CA GLU A 738 -46.13 -11.29 -9.63
C GLU A 738 -44.77 -11.20 -10.31
#